data_AF-A0A8H6UUK4-F1
#
_entry.id   AF-A0A8H6UUK4-F1
#
_cell.length_a   1.000
_cell.length_b   1.000
_cell.length_c   1.000
_cell.angle_alpha   90.00
_cell.angle_beta   90.00
_cell.angle_gamma   90.00
#
_symmetry.space_group_name_H-M   'P 1'
#
loop_
_entity.id
_entity.type
_entity.pdbx_description
1 polymer ?
#
loop_
_entity_poly.entity_id
_entity_poly.type
_entity_poly.pdbx_seq_one_letter_code
_entity_poly.pdbx_strand_id
1 'polypeptide(L)'
;MIATTTTTNPAPEKHDIQTGLHYWGGTNDPIIIDFAKPDGKQKFAEVEKQQAKHPVLIHDLRGSEDQYTLEKHGFQYFHDEVPELDDWTDEKKVTDTLIPKSEELVRKITGAKETITFAHRIRCFSSDEAKLADNRAPAHSVHTDFTVAGALQHLENEVSDPERVKQLLSGRVMIINVWRPLKTVQRDPLAVCDWQSTNPQQDIVPFRLVLPQGWNELSKVQYNEDHRWYYLSQQQRDEPLLFKQFDSARLEEGGCTLAHSAFELPSIMDHEPRQSIEIKMAKDLLFKNIAAAHSFRLALSLLLFGMISPPTVGENTAIDEEDASYALSEGVRRLKMLCIEARAYVLANFGGVERPPNTRAKPHLVEGLPPDVQENVLELIAAIEWLSTMANCIVVTSSRGKICPIPLNMYSTTDGSPHSAHDTIQSAESDTFSIALPHDHETDNLILSRTKEGKSSFVDLAYGESSEDMLLESARQSGSVAVLLWMFLAPFTLEVENLLNDRADYEALHRRFITAVRLVKLWRLSFGKLENRTASCIKQLTSDMRRLAGFCLNDGDLAVLVFCAITRRLETGLAEHPSSQEKDSLASVLQSTKSYCQKQRLISAQQVSTFATISQGITSPGFQGKGGLKAHIQDIAAHPYPKMVVQAQTFAVKAFTDEVHEMINILDLKGAAEMSAGLETCLGTLCGLRETLVTLPDLHCFT
;
A
#
# COMPACT_ATOMS: atom_id res chain seq x y z
N MET A 1 8.41 14.00 -49.26
CA MET A 1 7.64 12.75 -49.04
C MET A 1 8.61 11.59 -48.92
N ILE A 2 8.98 11.22 -47.70
CA ILE A 2 9.31 9.84 -47.34
C ILE A 2 8.72 9.69 -45.94
N ALA A 3 7.60 8.98 -45.86
CA ALA A 3 6.90 8.71 -44.61
C ALA A 3 7.68 7.64 -43.85
N THR A 4 8.19 7.99 -42.68
CA THR A 4 8.64 7.00 -41.68
C THR A 4 7.40 6.43 -41.02
N THR A 5 6.94 5.28 -41.53
CA THR A 5 5.99 4.40 -40.85
C THR A 5 6.63 3.88 -39.57
N THR A 6 6.20 4.39 -38.43
CA THR A 6 6.35 3.76 -37.12
C THR A 6 5.50 2.48 -37.12
N THR A 7 6.13 1.35 -37.39
CA THR A 7 5.56 0.03 -37.10
C THR A 7 5.49 -0.12 -35.58
N THR A 8 4.30 0.12 -35.01
CA THR A 8 3.95 -0.37 -33.68
C THR A 8 3.89 -1.89 -33.76
N ASN A 9 4.85 -2.58 -33.13
CA ASN A 9 4.76 -4.02 -32.95
C ASN A 9 3.46 -4.32 -32.18
N PRO A 10 2.65 -5.32 -32.60
CA PRO A 10 1.49 -5.74 -31.83
C PRO A 10 1.93 -6.19 -30.43
N ALA A 11 1.10 -5.92 -29.42
CA ALA A 11 1.33 -6.42 -28.07
C ALA A 11 1.50 -7.95 -28.10
N PRO A 12 2.45 -8.52 -27.32
CA PRO A 12 2.68 -9.95 -27.29
C PRO A 12 1.39 -10.70 -26.89
N GLU A 13 0.94 -11.61 -27.74
CA GLU A 13 -0.24 -12.45 -27.49
C GLU A 13 0.05 -13.42 -26.33
N LYS A 14 -0.82 -13.44 -25.33
CA LYS A 14 -0.73 -14.37 -24.19
C LYS A 14 -0.82 -15.81 -24.68
N HIS A 15 0.13 -16.66 -24.30
CA HIS A 15 0.17 -18.05 -24.76
C HIS A 15 0.68 -19.04 -23.71
N ASP A 16 -0.19 -19.88 -23.17
CA ASP A 16 0.22 -20.96 -22.27
C ASP A 16 1.03 -22.04 -23.01
N ILE A 17 2.02 -22.61 -22.33
CA ILE A 17 2.99 -23.54 -22.92
C ILE A 17 2.85 -24.93 -22.29
N GLN A 18 2.64 -25.94 -23.15
CA GLN A 18 2.81 -27.33 -22.77
C GLN A 18 4.24 -27.79 -23.10
N THR A 19 5.07 -28.01 -22.09
CA THR A 19 6.46 -28.51 -22.27
C THR A 19 6.86 -29.44 -21.12
N GLY A 20 8.05 -30.04 -21.20
CA GLY A 20 8.56 -30.92 -20.14
C GLY A 20 9.58 -30.21 -19.25
N LEU A 21 9.36 -30.22 -17.93
CA LEU A 21 10.35 -29.77 -16.94
C LEU A 21 11.12 -30.95 -16.35
N HIS A 22 12.37 -30.71 -15.93
CA HIS A 22 13.28 -31.73 -15.40
C HIS A 22 13.24 -31.77 -13.87
N TYR A 23 12.39 -32.63 -13.31
CA TYR A 23 12.25 -32.85 -11.87
C TYR A 23 13.27 -33.85 -11.33
N TRP A 24 13.38 -33.92 -10.01
CA TRP A 24 14.12 -34.97 -9.31
C TRP A 24 13.41 -36.31 -9.41
N GLY A 25 14.12 -37.33 -9.90
CA GLY A 25 13.62 -38.71 -10.03
C GLY A 25 14.21 -39.71 -9.03
N GLY A 26 15.01 -39.25 -8.06
CA GLY A 26 15.58 -40.09 -7.02
C GLY A 26 14.75 -40.15 -5.73
N THR A 27 15.35 -40.61 -4.63
CA THR A 27 14.66 -40.79 -3.34
C THR A 27 14.39 -39.46 -2.63
N ASN A 28 13.54 -39.49 -1.60
CA ASN A 28 13.21 -38.33 -0.75
C ASN A 28 14.27 -38.08 0.34
N ASP A 29 15.35 -38.86 0.36
CA ASP A 29 16.39 -38.71 1.37
C ASP A 29 17.27 -37.49 1.06
N PRO A 30 17.73 -36.75 2.09
CA PRO A 30 18.69 -35.67 1.91
C PRO A 30 19.95 -36.15 1.19
N ILE A 31 20.34 -35.42 0.14
CA ILE A 31 21.49 -35.73 -0.69
C ILE A 31 22.68 -34.89 -0.21
N ILE A 32 23.79 -35.53 0.13
CA ILE A 32 25.02 -34.85 0.53
C ILE A 32 26.16 -35.23 -0.40
N ILE A 33 26.70 -34.23 -1.10
CA ILE A 33 27.87 -34.36 -1.96
C ILE A 33 29.03 -33.63 -1.33
N ASP A 34 30.12 -34.37 -1.08
CA ASP A 34 31.32 -33.83 -0.48
C ASP A 34 32.44 -33.75 -1.53
N PHE A 35 32.73 -32.53 -1.98
CA PHE A 35 33.78 -32.27 -2.96
C PHE A 35 35.19 -32.34 -2.38
N ALA A 36 35.34 -32.40 -1.05
CA ALA A 36 36.63 -32.69 -0.43
C ALA A 36 37.00 -34.18 -0.56
N LYS A 37 36.03 -35.06 -0.87
CA LYS A 37 36.29 -36.47 -1.13
C LYS A 37 36.64 -36.74 -2.60
N PRO A 38 37.52 -37.72 -2.89
CA PRO A 38 37.95 -38.04 -4.26
C PRO A 38 36.79 -38.39 -5.21
N ASP A 39 35.72 -38.98 -4.69
CA ASP A 39 34.54 -39.42 -5.42
C ASP A 39 33.44 -38.36 -5.53
N GLY A 40 33.59 -37.18 -4.91
CA GLY A 40 32.56 -36.13 -4.88
C GLY A 40 32.11 -35.67 -6.26
N LYS A 41 33.06 -35.49 -7.20
CA LYS A 41 32.75 -35.11 -8.59
C LYS A 41 31.96 -36.19 -9.34
N GLN A 42 32.26 -37.45 -9.07
CA GLN A 42 31.56 -38.57 -9.71
C GLN A 42 30.14 -38.68 -9.17
N LYS A 43 29.97 -38.65 -7.83
CA LYS A 43 28.65 -38.68 -7.18
C LYS A 43 27.76 -37.52 -7.62
N PHE A 44 28.32 -36.32 -7.75
CA PHE A 44 27.58 -35.17 -8.29
C PHE A 44 27.03 -35.46 -9.69
N ALA A 45 27.86 -35.99 -10.58
CA ALA A 45 27.43 -36.35 -11.94
C ALA A 45 26.43 -37.51 -11.97
N GLU A 46 26.47 -38.44 -11.02
CA GLU A 46 25.49 -39.51 -10.86
C GLU A 46 24.13 -38.99 -10.37
N VAL A 47 24.13 -38.01 -9.46
CA VAL A 47 22.91 -37.32 -9.01
C VAL A 47 22.30 -36.50 -10.15
N GLU A 48 23.09 -35.73 -10.90
CA GLU A 48 22.57 -34.95 -12.03
C GLU A 48 21.92 -35.81 -13.14
N LYS A 49 22.28 -37.09 -13.24
CA LYS A 49 21.65 -38.04 -14.17
C LYS A 49 20.27 -38.56 -13.71
N GLN A 50 19.91 -38.36 -12.45
CA GLN A 50 18.65 -38.86 -11.88
C GLN A 50 17.48 -37.87 -12.06
N GLN A 51 17.52 -37.05 -13.10
CA GLN A 51 16.41 -36.16 -13.45
C GLN A 51 15.33 -36.91 -14.23
N ALA A 52 14.07 -36.68 -13.91
CA ALA A 52 12.91 -37.19 -14.63
C ALA A 52 12.20 -36.04 -15.34
N LYS A 53 11.95 -36.18 -16.65
CA LYS A 53 11.23 -35.18 -17.44
C LYS A 53 9.72 -35.43 -17.32
N HIS A 54 8.98 -34.44 -16.81
CA HIS A 54 7.52 -34.51 -16.68
C HIS A 54 6.84 -33.42 -17.51
N PRO A 55 5.80 -33.76 -18.29
CA PRO A 55 5.02 -32.77 -19.01
C PRO A 55 4.24 -31.89 -18.02
N VAL A 56 4.29 -30.58 -18.21
CA VAL A 56 3.56 -29.60 -17.41
C VAL A 56 2.96 -28.51 -18.31
N LEU A 57 1.90 -27.88 -17.82
CA LEU A 57 1.37 -26.65 -18.38
C LEU A 57 1.99 -25.47 -17.64
N ILE A 58 2.61 -24.55 -18.38
CA ILE A 58 3.18 -23.31 -17.85
C ILE A 58 2.32 -22.16 -18.36
N HIS A 59 1.66 -21.45 -17.45
CA HIS A 59 0.74 -20.37 -17.79
C HIS A 59 1.49 -19.06 -18.07
N ASP A 60 1.10 -18.37 -19.13
CA ASP A 60 1.65 -17.06 -19.46
C ASP A 60 0.91 -15.96 -18.68
N LEU A 61 1.66 -15.17 -17.92
CA LEU A 61 1.11 -14.11 -17.08
C LEU A 61 0.87 -12.80 -17.81
N ARG A 62 1.27 -12.69 -19.08
CA ARG A 62 1.15 -11.46 -19.85
C ARG A 62 -0.27 -10.86 -19.77
N GLY A 63 -0.36 -9.61 -19.32
CA GLY A 63 -1.62 -8.88 -19.13
C GLY A 63 -2.39 -9.22 -17.84
N SER A 64 -1.81 -10.01 -16.94
CA SER A 64 -2.39 -10.40 -15.65
C SER A 64 -1.35 -10.39 -14.52
N GLU A 65 -0.23 -9.68 -14.73
CA GLU A 65 0.92 -9.65 -13.83
C GLU A 65 0.56 -9.09 -12.43
N ASP A 66 -0.40 -8.17 -12.37
CA ASP A 66 -0.89 -7.50 -11.16
C ASP A 66 -1.63 -8.43 -10.17
N GLN A 67 -2.11 -9.58 -10.65
CA GLN A 67 -2.78 -10.58 -9.84
C GLN A 67 -1.80 -11.37 -8.95
N TYR A 68 -0.49 -11.32 -9.26
CA TYR A 68 0.54 -12.14 -8.63
C TYR A 68 1.44 -11.31 -7.73
N THR A 69 1.27 -11.46 -6.42
CA THR A 69 2.06 -10.73 -5.42
C THR A 69 3.11 -11.59 -4.73
N LEU A 70 4.21 -10.95 -4.33
CA LEU A 70 5.33 -11.57 -3.63
C LEU A 70 4.91 -12.21 -2.29
N GLU A 71 3.91 -11.65 -1.61
CA GLU A 71 3.40 -12.17 -0.33
C GLU A 71 2.47 -13.39 -0.47
N LYS A 72 1.67 -13.44 -1.54
CA LYS A 72 0.70 -14.52 -1.74
C LYS A 72 1.30 -15.71 -2.50
N HIS A 73 1.98 -15.45 -3.61
CA HIS A 73 2.46 -16.49 -4.53
C HIS A 73 3.97 -16.75 -4.40
N GLY A 74 4.69 -15.90 -3.66
CA GLY A 74 6.14 -15.98 -3.51
C GLY A 74 6.94 -15.34 -4.64
N PHE A 75 6.27 -14.81 -5.68
CA PHE A 75 6.89 -14.09 -6.80
C PHE A 75 6.03 -12.93 -7.28
N GLN A 76 6.64 -11.97 -7.97
CA GLN A 76 5.96 -10.83 -8.60
C GLN A 76 6.84 -10.20 -9.69
N TYR A 77 6.20 -9.82 -10.80
CA TYR A 77 6.83 -9.04 -11.86
C TYR A 77 6.58 -7.54 -11.63
N PHE A 78 7.54 -6.70 -12.00
CA PHE A 78 7.46 -5.25 -11.87
C PHE A 78 7.80 -4.57 -13.19
N HIS A 79 7.38 -3.31 -13.35
CA HIS A 79 7.91 -2.41 -14.37
C HIS A 79 8.90 -1.46 -13.72
N ASP A 80 10.17 -1.56 -14.06
CA ASP A 80 11.27 -0.79 -13.48
C ASP A 80 12.35 -0.48 -14.53
N GLU A 81 12.30 0.72 -15.09
CA GLU A 81 13.27 1.22 -16.07
C GLU A 81 14.55 1.73 -15.40
N VAL A 82 15.69 1.45 -16.02
CA VAL A 82 17.02 1.93 -15.58
C VAL A 82 17.64 2.78 -16.69
N PRO A 83 17.19 4.02 -16.89
CA PRO A 83 17.63 4.88 -17.98
C PRO A 83 19.12 5.25 -17.88
N GLU A 84 19.74 5.14 -16.70
CA GLU A 84 21.16 5.42 -16.48
C GLU A 84 22.09 4.35 -17.10
N LEU A 85 21.54 3.20 -17.49
CA LEU A 85 22.30 2.12 -18.14
C LEU A 85 22.03 2.13 -19.66
N ASP A 86 22.89 2.83 -20.39
CA ASP A 86 22.86 2.97 -21.85
C ASP A 86 23.64 1.85 -22.58
N ASP A 87 24.66 1.29 -21.94
CA ASP A 87 25.47 0.18 -22.45
C ASP A 87 25.27 -1.08 -21.60
N TRP A 88 24.54 -2.04 -22.17
CA TRP A 88 24.20 -3.33 -21.56
C TRP A 88 25.23 -4.43 -21.85
N THR A 89 26.32 -4.10 -22.56
CA THR A 89 27.36 -5.06 -22.95
C THR A 89 28.57 -5.05 -22.02
N ASP A 90 28.79 -3.95 -21.29
CA ASP A 90 29.80 -3.86 -20.23
C ASP A 90 29.26 -4.47 -18.93
N GLU A 91 29.65 -5.71 -18.63
CA GLU A 91 29.23 -6.45 -17.42
C GLU A 91 29.52 -5.69 -16.12
N LYS A 92 30.62 -4.94 -16.06
CA LYS A 92 30.99 -4.20 -14.85
C LYS A 92 30.03 -3.02 -14.68
N LYS A 93 29.79 -2.26 -15.74
CA LYS A 93 28.83 -1.14 -15.71
C LYS A 93 27.41 -1.61 -15.39
N VAL A 94 26.99 -2.74 -15.98
CA VAL A 94 25.72 -3.40 -15.69
C VAL A 94 25.62 -3.73 -14.20
N THR A 95 26.64 -4.35 -13.63
CA THR A 95 26.64 -4.77 -12.22
C THR A 95 26.67 -3.57 -11.26
N ASP A 96 27.57 -2.61 -11.51
CA ASP A 96 27.74 -1.38 -10.70
C ASP A 96 26.46 -0.52 -10.68
N THR A 97 25.64 -0.60 -11.73
CA THR A 97 24.38 0.15 -11.84
C THR A 97 23.17 -0.64 -11.32
N LEU A 98 23.04 -1.91 -11.70
CA LEU A 98 21.84 -2.69 -11.40
C LEU A 98 21.77 -3.18 -9.96
N ILE A 99 22.90 -3.44 -9.29
CA ILE A 99 22.88 -3.86 -7.88
C ILE A 99 22.23 -2.78 -6.99
N PRO A 100 22.71 -1.52 -6.97
CA PRO A 100 22.10 -0.48 -6.15
C PRO A 100 20.62 -0.21 -6.48
N LYS A 101 20.26 -0.24 -7.78
CA LYS A 101 18.86 -0.08 -8.22
C LYS A 101 17.97 -1.24 -7.79
N SER A 102 18.49 -2.45 -7.83
CA SER A 102 17.77 -3.65 -7.38
C SER A 102 17.58 -3.63 -5.86
N GLU A 103 18.55 -3.13 -5.10
CA GLU A 103 18.40 -2.93 -3.65
C GLU A 103 17.33 -1.87 -3.35
N GLU A 104 17.32 -0.76 -4.09
CA GLU A 104 16.27 0.26 -3.98
C GLU A 104 14.88 -0.30 -4.30
N LEU A 105 14.76 -1.07 -5.38
CA LEU A 105 13.52 -1.74 -5.76
C LEU A 105 13.07 -2.70 -4.64
N VAL A 106 13.95 -3.55 -4.13
CA VAL A 106 13.63 -4.48 -3.03
C VAL A 106 13.22 -3.72 -1.76
N ARG A 107 13.90 -2.64 -1.38
CA ARG A 107 13.50 -1.79 -0.25
C ARG A 107 12.11 -1.20 -0.46
N LYS A 108 11.86 -0.58 -1.62
CA LYS A 108 10.59 0.05 -1.96
C LYS A 108 9.42 -0.93 -1.93
N ILE A 109 9.60 -2.10 -2.54
CA ILE A 109 8.52 -3.10 -2.64
C ILE A 109 8.22 -3.75 -1.30
N THR A 110 9.23 -3.87 -0.44
CA THR A 110 9.10 -4.73 0.73
C THR A 110 9.22 -4.05 2.08
N GLY A 111 9.54 -2.75 2.09
CA GLY A 111 9.76 -1.97 3.31
C GLY A 111 10.97 -2.41 4.11
N ALA A 112 11.97 -3.00 3.44
CA ALA A 112 13.19 -3.49 4.09
C ALA A 112 13.99 -2.33 4.67
N LYS A 113 14.36 -2.44 5.96
CA LYS A 113 15.26 -1.50 6.63
C LYS A 113 16.68 -1.56 6.06
N GLU A 114 17.11 -2.78 5.75
CA GLU A 114 18.42 -3.04 5.20
C GLU A 114 18.33 -4.14 4.15
N THR A 115 19.11 -3.98 3.09
CA THR A 115 19.31 -4.96 2.02
C THR A 115 20.80 -5.23 1.90
N ILE A 116 21.18 -6.51 1.91
CA ILE A 116 22.55 -6.97 1.79
C ILE A 116 22.61 -7.83 0.52
N THR A 117 23.24 -7.31 -0.52
CA THR A 117 23.53 -8.09 -1.73
C THR A 117 24.78 -8.94 -1.48
N PHE A 118 24.63 -10.26 -1.59
CA PHE A 118 25.73 -11.21 -1.33
C PHE A 118 26.17 -11.98 -2.58
N ALA A 119 25.32 -12.06 -3.60
CA ALA A 119 25.67 -12.72 -4.85
C ALA A 119 24.96 -12.09 -6.05
N HIS A 120 25.62 -12.10 -7.19
CA HIS A 120 25.00 -11.84 -8.49
C HIS A 120 25.54 -12.84 -9.52
N ARG A 121 24.74 -13.15 -10.54
CA ARG A 121 25.13 -14.04 -11.64
C ARG A 121 24.60 -13.52 -12.97
N ILE A 122 25.47 -13.45 -13.98
CA ILE A 122 25.08 -13.13 -15.35
C ILE A 122 25.04 -14.44 -16.17
N ARG A 123 23.87 -14.77 -16.70
CA ARG A 123 23.69 -15.91 -17.61
C ARG A 123 23.58 -15.40 -19.04
N CYS A 124 24.42 -15.91 -19.95
CA CYS A 124 24.49 -15.46 -21.35
C CYS A 124 24.91 -16.54 -22.35
N PHE A 125 25.08 -17.80 -21.92
CA PHE A 125 25.45 -18.92 -22.79
C PHE A 125 24.31 -19.94 -22.88
N SER A 126 24.16 -20.64 -24.02
CA SER A 126 23.20 -21.75 -24.16
C SER A 126 23.63 -22.99 -23.38
N SER A 127 24.92 -23.24 -23.31
CA SER A 127 25.56 -24.30 -22.55
C SER A 127 26.91 -23.80 -22.04
N ASP A 128 27.32 -24.24 -20.86
CA ASP A 128 28.58 -23.85 -20.26
C ASP A 128 29.22 -25.07 -19.59
N GLU A 129 30.48 -25.35 -19.93
CA GLU A 129 31.25 -26.43 -19.32
C GLU A 129 31.73 -26.07 -17.90
N ALA A 130 31.69 -24.78 -17.54
CA ALA A 130 31.95 -24.31 -16.18
C ALA A 130 30.95 -24.96 -15.19
N LYS A 131 31.45 -25.29 -14.00
CA LYS A 131 30.68 -25.99 -12.97
C LYS A 131 30.26 -25.03 -11.87
N LEU A 132 29.18 -25.37 -11.17
CA LEU A 132 28.75 -24.72 -9.93
C LEU A 132 28.46 -23.20 -10.11
N ALA A 133 29.13 -22.34 -9.34
CA ALA A 133 28.86 -20.91 -9.31
C ALA A 133 29.30 -20.18 -10.59
N ASP A 134 30.27 -20.73 -11.31
CA ASP A 134 30.84 -20.14 -12.53
C ASP A 134 30.04 -20.49 -13.78
N ASN A 135 29.02 -21.35 -13.67
CA ASN A 135 28.18 -21.75 -14.80
C ASN A 135 27.24 -20.60 -15.23
N ARG A 136 27.39 -20.15 -16.47
CA ARG A 136 26.62 -19.06 -17.08
C ARG A 136 25.50 -19.51 -18.02
N ALA A 137 25.20 -20.81 -18.07
CA ALA A 137 24.06 -21.36 -18.80
C ALA A 137 22.77 -21.35 -17.95
N PRO A 138 21.58 -21.39 -18.57
CA PRO A 138 20.31 -21.62 -17.87
C PRO A 138 20.31 -22.92 -17.06
N ALA A 139 19.59 -22.93 -15.94
CA ALA A 139 19.39 -24.13 -15.12
C ALA A 139 18.05 -24.79 -15.48
N HIS A 140 18.10 -25.90 -16.21
CA HIS A 140 16.88 -26.61 -16.66
C HIS A 140 16.32 -27.61 -15.63
N SER A 141 17.09 -27.96 -14.60
CA SER A 141 16.58 -28.74 -13.47
C SER A 141 15.66 -27.90 -12.60
N VAL A 142 14.50 -28.44 -12.21
CA VAL A 142 13.64 -27.81 -11.21
C VAL A 142 14.34 -27.84 -9.84
N HIS A 143 14.53 -26.66 -9.26
CA HIS A 143 15.27 -26.49 -8.01
C HIS A 143 14.75 -25.29 -7.20
N THR A 144 15.15 -25.26 -5.93
CA THR A 144 15.21 -24.03 -5.12
C THR A 144 16.68 -23.75 -4.82
N ASP A 145 17.06 -22.49 -4.67
CA ASP A 145 18.44 -22.09 -4.39
C ASP A 145 18.86 -22.38 -2.95
N PHE A 146 17.89 -22.37 -2.03
CA PHE A 146 18.12 -22.58 -0.62
C PHE A 146 17.10 -23.53 -0.04
N THR A 147 17.54 -24.35 0.91
CA THR A 147 16.67 -24.86 1.99
C THR A 147 16.60 -23.82 3.11
N VAL A 148 15.70 -24.00 4.08
CA VAL A 148 15.70 -23.20 5.32
C VAL A 148 17.07 -23.23 6.01
N ALA A 149 17.69 -24.40 6.12
CA ALA A 149 18.99 -24.54 6.76
C ALA A 149 20.11 -23.87 5.95
N GLY A 150 20.08 -24.01 4.62
CA GLY A 150 21.02 -23.35 3.72
C GLY A 150 20.91 -21.82 3.77
N ALA A 151 19.69 -21.29 3.82
CA ALA A 151 19.45 -19.85 3.92
C ALA A 151 19.99 -19.26 5.23
N LEU A 152 19.72 -19.90 6.37
CA LEU A 152 20.20 -19.45 7.68
C LEU A 152 21.73 -19.49 7.77
N GLN A 153 22.34 -20.58 7.30
CA GLN A 153 23.79 -20.70 7.27
C GLN A 153 24.42 -19.67 6.33
N HIS A 154 23.79 -19.38 5.20
CA HIS A 154 24.29 -18.36 4.28
C HIS A 154 24.27 -16.97 4.93
N LEU A 155 23.18 -16.62 5.63
CA LEU A 155 23.10 -15.38 6.41
C LEU A 155 24.22 -15.28 7.46
N GLU A 156 24.51 -16.37 8.17
CA GLU A 156 25.61 -16.44 9.16
C GLU A 156 26.99 -16.25 8.53
N ASN A 157 27.20 -16.73 7.30
CA ASN A 157 28.48 -16.57 6.60
C ASN A 157 28.68 -15.14 6.09
N GLU A 158 27.64 -14.51 5.56
CA GLU A 158 27.70 -13.15 5.00
C GLU A 158 27.79 -12.07 6.10
N VAL A 159 27.14 -12.30 7.25
CA VAL A 159 27.18 -11.37 8.38
C VAL A 159 28.14 -11.91 9.44
N SER A 160 29.39 -11.45 9.37
CA SER A 160 30.49 -12.00 10.21
C SER A 160 30.34 -11.76 11.72
N ASP A 161 29.45 -10.86 12.16
CA ASP A 161 29.17 -10.61 13.57
C ASP A 161 27.99 -11.48 14.07
N PRO A 162 28.23 -12.46 14.96
CA PRO A 162 27.17 -13.33 15.48
C PRO A 162 26.08 -12.60 16.25
N GLU A 163 26.39 -11.49 16.93
CA GLU A 163 25.38 -10.70 17.65
C GLU A 163 24.51 -9.92 16.65
N ARG A 164 25.09 -9.45 15.55
CA ARG A 164 24.34 -8.87 14.43
C ARG A 164 23.43 -9.90 13.78
N VAL A 165 23.89 -11.13 13.54
CA VAL A 165 23.04 -12.21 13.00
C VAL A 165 21.86 -12.48 13.93
N LYS A 166 22.08 -12.60 15.24
CA LYS A 166 20.99 -12.74 16.22
C LYS A 166 20.03 -11.56 16.18
N GLN A 167 20.54 -10.33 15.99
CA GLN A 167 19.70 -9.15 15.84
C GLN A 167 18.85 -9.21 14.56
N LEU A 168 19.42 -9.57 13.41
CA LEU A 168 18.69 -9.72 12.15
C LEU A 168 17.65 -10.85 12.23
N LEU A 169 18.05 -12.04 12.70
CA LEU A 169 17.15 -13.19 12.85
C LEU A 169 16.05 -12.99 13.88
N SER A 170 16.24 -12.01 14.76
CA SER A 170 15.18 -11.66 15.67
C SER A 170 14.07 -10.86 14.95
N GLY A 171 14.36 -10.17 13.85
CA GLY A 171 13.39 -9.58 12.91
C GLY A 171 12.85 -10.58 11.88
N ARG A 172 12.20 -10.09 10.82
CA ARG A 172 11.82 -10.90 9.65
C ARG A 172 12.88 -10.78 8.57
N VAL A 173 13.60 -11.85 8.34
CA VAL A 173 14.63 -11.94 7.31
C VAL A 173 14.05 -12.63 6.07
N MET A 174 14.33 -12.09 4.89
CA MET A 174 14.04 -12.80 3.64
C MET A 174 15.26 -12.84 2.73
N ILE A 175 15.36 -13.89 1.93
CA ILE A 175 16.22 -13.93 0.76
C ILE A 175 15.35 -13.76 -0.48
N ILE A 176 15.65 -12.75 -1.27
CA ILE A 176 14.94 -12.43 -2.52
C ILE A 176 15.93 -12.53 -3.67
N ASN A 177 15.51 -13.18 -4.74
CA ASN A 177 16.17 -13.11 -6.03
C ASN A 177 15.49 -12.03 -6.87
N VAL A 178 16.29 -11.11 -7.40
CA VAL A 178 15.91 -10.17 -8.46
C VAL A 178 16.45 -10.73 -9.77
N TRP A 179 15.56 -11.17 -10.64
CA TRP A 179 15.91 -11.68 -11.96
C TRP A 179 15.51 -10.66 -13.02
N ARG A 180 16.48 -10.13 -13.76
CA ARG A 180 16.27 -9.10 -14.78
C ARG A 180 16.86 -9.53 -16.12
N PRO A 181 16.07 -9.49 -17.22
CA PRO A 181 16.63 -9.65 -18.56
C PRO A 181 17.58 -8.50 -18.95
N LEU A 182 18.68 -8.83 -19.60
CA LEU A 182 19.59 -7.87 -20.25
C LEU A 182 19.27 -7.68 -21.73
N LYS A 183 18.34 -8.48 -22.28
CA LYS A 183 17.71 -8.37 -23.60
C LYS A 183 16.32 -9.02 -23.50
N THR A 184 15.43 -8.72 -24.45
CA THR A 184 14.16 -9.44 -24.57
C THR A 184 14.39 -10.94 -24.59
N VAL A 185 13.68 -11.67 -23.71
CA VAL A 185 13.85 -13.12 -23.57
C VAL A 185 13.19 -13.82 -24.75
N GLN A 186 14.02 -14.44 -25.60
CA GLN A 186 13.56 -15.20 -26.77
C GLN A 186 13.83 -16.70 -26.68
N ARG A 187 14.62 -17.13 -25.70
CA ARG A 187 15.01 -18.53 -25.49
C ARG A 187 15.17 -18.80 -24.00
N ASP A 188 14.95 -20.04 -23.58
CA ASP A 188 15.09 -20.50 -22.20
C ASP A 188 14.35 -19.60 -21.18
N PRO A 189 13.04 -19.28 -21.30
CA PRO A 189 12.39 -18.42 -20.32
C PRO A 189 12.46 -19.00 -18.90
N LEU A 190 12.37 -18.13 -17.89
CA LEU A 190 12.33 -18.55 -16.49
C LEU A 190 10.90 -18.84 -16.08
N ALA A 191 10.63 -20.10 -15.72
CA ALA A 191 9.37 -20.50 -15.10
C ALA A 191 9.53 -20.50 -13.57
N VAL A 192 8.48 -20.04 -12.89
CA VAL A 192 8.33 -20.02 -11.44
C VAL A 192 7.09 -20.81 -11.03
N CYS A 193 7.21 -21.62 -9.98
CA CYS A 193 6.10 -22.37 -9.41
C CYS A 193 5.44 -21.53 -8.32
N ASP A 194 4.11 -21.40 -8.36
CA ASP A 194 3.37 -20.74 -7.27
C ASP A 194 3.59 -21.49 -5.95
N TRP A 195 4.10 -20.77 -4.96
CA TRP A 195 4.41 -21.33 -3.66
C TRP A 195 3.22 -22.04 -3.00
N GLN A 196 1.99 -21.56 -3.24
CA GLN A 196 0.78 -22.17 -2.68
C GLN A 196 0.44 -23.53 -3.30
N SER A 197 1.16 -23.93 -4.35
CA SER A 197 1.01 -25.23 -5.01
C SER A 197 2.10 -26.24 -4.63
N THR A 198 3.11 -25.81 -3.87
CA THR A 198 4.23 -26.65 -3.45
C THR A 198 3.98 -27.14 -2.03
N ASN A 199 4.23 -28.42 -1.77
CA ASN A 199 4.26 -29.03 -0.44
C ASN A 199 5.72 -29.22 0.02
N PRO A 200 6.26 -28.36 0.89
CA PRO A 200 7.68 -28.39 1.22
C PRO A 200 8.15 -29.66 1.94
N GLN A 201 7.24 -30.42 2.56
CA GLN A 201 7.61 -31.67 3.23
C GLN A 201 7.72 -32.85 2.28
N GLN A 202 7.04 -32.78 1.13
CA GLN A 202 6.97 -33.88 0.16
C GLN A 202 7.81 -33.58 -1.09
N ASP A 203 7.74 -32.33 -1.57
CA ASP A 203 8.26 -31.97 -2.88
C ASP A 203 9.72 -31.53 -2.82
N ILE A 204 10.21 -31.09 -1.66
CA ILE A 204 11.53 -30.47 -1.50
C ILE A 204 12.51 -31.46 -0.87
N VAL A 205 13.55 -31.83 -1.64
CA VAL A 205 14.62 -32.73 -1.19
C VAL A 205 15.90 -31.92 -0.96
N PRO A 206 16.41 -31.83 0.29
CA PRO A 206 17.64 -31.11 0.59
C PRO A 206 18.84 -31.66 -0.19
N PHE A 207 19.58 -30.77 -0.84
CA PHE A 207 20.77 -31.08 -1.62
C PHE A 207 21.96 -30.25 -1.13
N ARG A 208 22.80 -30.88 -0.30
CA ARG A 208 23.96 -30.26 0.33
C ARG A 208 25.23 -30.51 -0.46
N LEU A 209 25.91 -29.43 -0.80
CA LEU A 209 27.23 -29.42 -1.40
C LEU A 209 28.25 -28.99 -0.34
N VAL A 210 29.11 -29.92 0.10
CA VAL A 210 30.22 -29.63 1.01
C VAL A 210 31.45 -29.28 0.18
N LEU A 211 32.02 -28.11 0.45
CA LEU A 211 33.16 -27.49 -0.19
C LEU A 211 34.29 -27.28 0.85
N PRO A 212 35.55 -27.05 0.45
CA PRO A 212 36.63 -26.82 1.40
C PRO A 212 36.39 -25.62 2.34
N GLN A 213 35.65 -24.61 1.87
CA GLN A 213 35.35 -23.38 2.62
C GLN A 213 34.05 -23.44 3.43
N GLY A 214 33.30 -24.55 3.40
CA GLY A 214 32.02 -24.67 4.08
C GLY A 214 31.04 -25.58 3.34
N TRP A 215 29.75 -25.38 3.55
CA TRP A 215 28.71 -26.07 2.77
C TRP A 215 27.68 -25.07 2.27
N ASN A 216 27.00 -25.43 1.17
CA ASN A 216 25.82 -24.76 0.66
C ASN A 216 24.72 -25.82 0.52
N GLU A 217 23.48 -25.49 0.84
CA GLU A 217 22.35 -26.41 0.69
C GLU A 217 21.22 -25.76 -0.10
N LEU A 218 20.95 -26.36 -1.25
CA LEU A 218 19.87 -26.02 -2.17
C LEU A 218 18.83 -27.13 -2.08
N SER A 219 17.78 -27.09 -2.91
CA SER A 219 16.84 -28.22 -2.99
C SER A 219 16.67 -28.73 -4.41
N LYS A 220 16.56 -30.05 -4.52
CA LYS A 220 15.99 -30.72 -5.69
C LYS A 220 14.48 -30.85 -5.46
N VAL A 221 13.69 -30.73 -6.53
CA VAL A 221 12.21 -30.72 -6.42
C VAL A 221 11.63 -31.97 -7.08
N GLN A 222 10.80 -32.71 -6.35
CA GLN A 222 10.06 -33.86 -6.87
C GLN A 222 8.83 -33.41 -7.65
N TYR A 223 8.39 -34.22 -8.61
CA TYR A 223 7.19 -33.91 -9.37
C TYR A 223 5.95 -34.07 -8.50
N ASN A 224 5.08 -33.07 -8.57
CA ASN A 224 3.74 -33.08 -8.01
C ASN A 224 2.78 -32.52 -9.06
N GLU A 225 1.62 -33.16 -9.23
CA GLU A 225 0.61 -32.75 -10.21
C GLU A 225 -0.08 -31.43 -9.84
N ASP A 226 -0.06 -31.06 -8.55
CA ASP A 226 -0.65 -29.82 -8.06
C ASP A 226 0.18 -28.58 -8.41
N HIS A 227 1.46 -28.75 -8.80
CA HIS A 227 2.37 -27.65 -9.10
C HIS A 227 1.82 -26.75 -10.23
N ARG A 228 1.65 -25.46 -9.93
CA ARG A 228 1.18 -24.45 -10.87
C ARG A 228 2.35 -23.59 -11.34
N TRP A 229 2.68 -23.71 -12.61
CA TRP A 229 3.83 -23.04 -13.23
C TRP A 229 3.42 -21.81 -14.01
N TYR A 230 4.24 -20.76 -13.91
CA TYR A 230 4.02 -19.48 -14.55
C TYR A 230 5.29 -18.94 -15.19
N TYR A 231 5.13 -18.16 -16.25
CA TYR A 231 6.21 -17.40 -16.88
C TYR A 231 5.65 -16.12 -17.52
N LEU A 232 6.53 -15.26 -18.03
CA LEU A 232 6.15 -14.05 -18.74
C LEU A 232 6.67 -14.08 -20.19
N SER A 233 5.76 -14.08 -21.18
CA SER A 233 6.14 -14.12 -22.59
C SER A 233 6.82 -12.83 -23.07
N GLN A 234 7.85 -12.96 -23.90
CA GLN A 234 8.64 -11.83 -24.42
C GLN A 234 9.10 -10.86 -23.32
N GLN A 235 9.52 -11.38 -22.17
CA GLN A 235 9.91 -10.56 -21.02
C GLN A 235 11.02 -9.57 -21.40
N GLN A 236 10.78 -8.29 -21.10
CA GLN A 236 11.63 -7.15 -21.44
C GLN A 236 12.59 -6.78 -20.31
N ARG A 237 13.53 -5.87 -20.58
CA ARG A 237 14.60 -5.48 -19.64
C ARG A 237 14.09 -4.70 -18.42
N ASP A 238 13.03 -3.96 -18.63
CA ASP A 238 12.27 -3.17 -17.67
C ASP A 238 11.26 -4.02 -16.90
N GLU A 239 11.21 -5.34 -17.13
CA GLU A 239 10.28 -6.25 -16.46
C GLU A 239 10.99 -7.19 -15.47
N PRO A 240 11.63 -6.71 -14.38
CA PRO A 240 12.28 -7.61 -13.43
C PRO A 240 11.27 -8.49 -12.68
N LEU A 241 11.65 -9.74 -12.47
CA LEU A 241 10.97 -10.70 -11.62
C LEU A 241 11.63 -10.75 -10.25
N LEU A 242 10.85 -10.53 -9.20
CA LEU A 242 11.28 -10.79 -7.82
C LEU A 242 10.63 -12.07 -7.32
N PHE A 243 11.40 -12.95 -6.69
CA PHE A 243 10.85 -14.14 -6.05
C PHE A 243 11.61 -14.51 -4.77
N LYS A 244 10.86 -15.05 -3.80
CA LYS A 244 11.40 -15.44 -2.49
C LYS A 244 12.16 -16.75 -2.61
N GLN A 245 13.31 -16.80 -1.94
CA GLN A 245 14.05 -18.04 -1.70
C GLN A 245 14.18 -18.36 -0.21
N PHE A 246 13.80 -17.43 0.67
CA PHE A 246 13.65 -17.65 2.10
C PHE A 246 12.80 -16.54 2.72
N ASP A 247 12.00 -16.89 3.72
CA ASP A 247 11.22 -15.95 4.53
C ASP A 247 11.09 -16.50 5.95
N SER A 248 11.74 -15.84 6.92
CA SER A 248 11.76 -16.30 8.31
C SER A 248 10.38 -16.25 8.97
N ALA A 249 9.42 -15.49 8.43
CA ALA A 249 8.04 -15.49 8.92
C ALA A 249 7.24 -16.73 8.48
N ARG A 250 7.78 -17.53 7.55
CA ARG A 250 7.14 -18.73 6.99
C ARG A 250 7.90 -20.02 7.34
N LEU A 251 8.77 -20.00 8.36
CA LEU A 251 9.61 -21.16 8.73
C LEU A 251 8.79 -22.45 8.94
N GLU A 252 7.65 -22.36 9.63
CA GLU A 252 6.76 -23.50 9.90
C GLU A 252 6.09 -24.04 8.62
N GLU A 253 5.99 -23.21 7.59
CA GLU A 253 5.44 -23.54 6.27
C GLU A 253 6.54 -23.94 5.28
N GLY A 254 7.81 -24.07 5.69
CA GLY A 254 8.92 -24.42 4.80
C GLY A 254 9.73 -23.24 4.25
N GLY A 255 9.50 -22.03 4.77
CA GLY A 255 10.34 -20.85 4.53
C GLY A 255 10.17 -20.16 3.18
N CYS A 256 9.13 -20.49 2.40
CA CYS A 256 8.86 -19.87 1.10
C CYS A 256 10.02 -19.96 0.09
N THR A 257 10.63 -21.14 -0.02
CA THR A 257 11.71 -21.45 -0.98
C THR A 257 11.10 -21.75 -2.35
N LEU A 258 10.99 -20.76 -3.25
CA LEU A 258 10.23 -20.91 -4.48
C LEU A 258 10.96 -21.77 -5.54
N ALA A 259 10.28 -22.80 -6.05
CA ALA A 259 10.80 -23.66 -7.11
C ALA A 259 10.78 -22.95 -8.46
N HIS A 260 11.88 -23.06 -9.21
CA HIS A 260 12.02 -22.42 -10.51
C HIS A 260 12.87 -23.26 -11.46
N SER A 261 12.71 -23.01 -12.75
CA SER A 261 13.46 -23.69 -13.81
C SER A 261 13.49 -22.88 -15.10
N ALA A 262 14.57 -22.99 -15.86
CA ALA A 262 14.56 -22.61 -17.27
C ALA A 262 13.90 -23.73 -18.09
N PHE A 263 13.05 -23.37 -19.04
CA PHE A 263 12.40 -24.36 -19.90
C PHE A 263 12.67 -24.12 -21.37
N GLU A 264 12.75 -25.21 -22.11
CA GLU A 264 12.95 -25.18 -23.55
C GLU A 264 11.59 -25.26 -24.28
N LEU A 265 11.52 -24.52 -25.38
CA LEU A 265 10.43 -24.56 -26.34
C LEU A 265 11.00 -25.00 -27.68
N PRO A 266 10.51 -26.10 -28.30
CA PRO A 266 11.02 -26.56 -29.59
C PRO A 266 10.96 -25.50 -30.70
N SER A 267 10.00 -24.57 -30.62
CA SER A 267 9.81 -23.49 -31.60
C SER A 267 10.81 -22.34 -31.51
N ILE A 268 11.62 -22.25 -30.44
CA ILE A 268 12.53 -21.10 -30.19
C ILE A 268 13.99 -21.52 -30.02
N MET A 269 14.35 -22.76 -30.33
CA MET A 269 15.71 -23.29 -30.15
C MET A 269 16.77 -22.62 -31.04
N ASP A 270 16.34 -21.97 -32.13
CA ASP A 270 17.22 -21.24 -33.06
C ASP A 270 17.45 -19.77 -32.66
N HIS A 271 16.79 -19.28 -31.60
CA HIS A 271 16.99 -17.92 -31.10
C HIS A 271 18.27 -17.78 -30.26
N GLU A 272 18.73 -16.53 -30.10
CA GLU A 272 19.88 -16.22 -29.23
C GLU A 272 19.63 -16.72 -27.78
N PRO A 273 20.65 -17.26 -27.10
CA PRO A 273 20.55 -17.59 -25.69
C PRO A 273 20.14 -16.37 -24.86
N ARG A 274 19.30 -16.58 -23.83
CA ARG A 274 18.91 -15.48 -22.94
C ARG A 274 20.13 -14.81 -22.33
N GLN A 275 20.04 -13.49 -22.19
CA GLN A 275 20.98 -12.71 -21.39
C GLN A 275 20.20 -12.14 -20.21
N SER A 276 20.60 -12.49 -18.99
CA SER A 276 19.91 -12.08 -17.76
C SER A 276 20.88 -11.98 -16.60
N ILE A 277 20.57 -11.11 -15.64
CA ILE A 277 21.24 -11.04 -14.35
C ILE A 277 20.31 -11.51 -13.23
N GLU A 278 20.85 -12.30 -12.32
CA GLU A 278 20.19 -12.78 -11.11
C GLU A 278 20.95 -12.20 -9.92
N ILE A 279 20.31 -11.37 -9.10
CA ILE A 279 20.91 -10.74 -7.93
C ILE A 279 20.21 -11.29 -6.69
N LYS A 280 20.99 -11.85 -5.75
CA LYS A 280 20.49 -12.46 -4.52
C LYS A 280 20.78 -11.54 -3.35
N MET A 281 19.74 -11.22 -2.61
CA MET A 281 19.79 -10.27 -1.51
C MET A 281 19.15 -10.85 -0.27
N ALA A 282 19.81 -10.67 0.87
CA ALA A 282 19.19 -10.84 2.18
C ALA A 282 18.65 -9.49 2.63
N LYS A 283 17.54 -9.48 3.36
CA LYS A 283 17.02 -8.26 3.96
C LYS A 283 16.48 -8.52 5.35
N ASP A 284 16.50 -7.50 6.18
CA ASP A 284 15.92 -7.52 7.52
C ASP A 284 14.75 -6.53 7.64
N LEU A 285 13.73 -6.96 8.38
CA LEU A 285 12.58 -6.19 8.77
C LEU A 285 12.53 -6.15 10.30
N LEU A 286 12.56 -4.94 10.85
CA LEU A 286 12.80 -4.70 12.27
C LEU A 286 11.75 -5.31 13.23
N PHE A 287 10.54 -5.63 12.73
CA PHE A 287 9.41 -5.99 13.58
C PHE A 287 9.24 -7.52 13.74
N LYS A 288 9.79 -8.03 14.86
CA LYS A 288 9.86 -9.46 15.28
C LYS A 288 8.53 -10.24 15.41
N ASN A 289 7.37 -9.59 15.43
CA ASN A 289 6.08 -10.21 15.82
C ASN A 289 5.01 -10.18 14.72
N ILE A 290 5.42 -9.99 13.47
CA ILE A 290 4.50 -9.73 12.34
C ILE A 290 4.11 -11.03 11.59
N ALA A 291 4.49 -12.23 12.05
CA ALA A 291 4.10 -13.49 11.40
C ALA A 291 2.58 -13.81 11.47
N ALA A 292 1.86 -13.23 12.45
CA ALA A 292 0.41 -13.43 12.56
C ALA A 292 -0.36 -12.55 11.56
N ALA A 293 -0.27 -12.87 10.27
CA ALA A 293 -0.97 -12.17 9.19
C ALA A 293 -2.48 -12.03 9.45
N HIS A 294 -3.07 -13.01 10.14
CA HIS A 294 -4.50 -13.05 10.47
C HIS A 294 -4.86 -12.50 11.88
N SER A 295 -3.96 -11.81 12.57
CA SER A 295 -4.27 -11.22 13.88
C SER A 295 -4.83 -9.81 13.74
N PHE A 296 -6.14 -9.65 13.96
CA PHE A 296 -6.80 -8.33 13.98
C PHE A 296 -6.17 -7.37 14.99
N ARG A 297 -5.87 -7.87 16.20
CA ARG A 297 -5.24 -7.06 17.25
C ARG A 297 -3.88 -6.54 16.80
N LEU A 298 -3.08 -7.36 16.13
CA LEU A 298 -1.79 -6.95 15.61
C LEU A 298 -1.96 -5.93 14.47
N ALA A 299 -2.85 -6.20 13.52
CA ALA A 299 -3.11 -5.30 12.40
C ALA A 299 -3.55 -3.91 12.88
N LEU A 300 -4.48 -3.87 13.85
CA LEU A 300 -4.92 -2.62 14.48
C LEU A 300 -3.79 -1.96 15.28
N SER A 301 -2.98 -2.73 16.01
CA SER A 301 -1.85 -2.18 16.76
C SER A 301 -0.82 -1.55 15.83
N LEU A 302 -0.50 -2.19 14.71
CA LEU A 302 0.44 -1.66 13.70
C LEU A 302 -0.09 -0.37 13.07
N LEU A 303 -1.39 -0.31 12.75
CA LEU A 303 -2.03 0.93 12.29
C LEU A 303 -1.90 2.04 13.34
N LEU A 304 -2.29 1.77 14.59
CA LEU A 304 -2.29 2.76 15.67
C LEU A 304 -0.87 3.22 16.04
N PHE A 305 0.10 2.30 16.10
CA PHE A 305 1.49 2.63 16.41
C PHE A 305 2.18 3.33 15.25
N GLY A 306 1.91 2.95 14.00
CA GLY A 306 2.42 3.68 12.84
C GLY A 306 1.91 5.13 12.76
N MET A 307 0.78 5.42 13.42
CA MET A 307 0.23 6.77 13.57
C MET A 307 0.81 7.55 14.76
N ILE A 308 1.56 6.91 15.67
CA ILE A 308 2.16 7.52 16.85
C ILE A 308 3.68 7.38 16.73
N SER A 309 4.36 8.45 16.34
CA SER A 309 5.83 8.46 16.30
C SER A 309 6.40 8.21 17.70
N PRO A 310 7.44 7.38 17.85
CA PRO A 310 8.15 7.24 19.13
C PRO A 310 8.84 8.57 19.50
N PRO A 311 9.06 8.86 20.79
CA PRO A 311 9.78 10.06 21.21
C PRO A 311 11.20 10.06 20.65
N THR A 312 11.54 11.12 19.91
CA THR A 312 12.89 11.34 19.36
C THR A 312 13.87 11.60 20.51
N VAL A 313 14.68 10.61 20.86
CA VAL A 313 15.79 10.75 21.81
C VAL A 313 17.09 10.38 21.09
N GLY A 314 17.68 11.30 20.33
CA GLY A 314 19.00 11.15 19.71
C GLY A 314 19.07 11.30 18.18
N GLU A 315 20.26 11.05 17.60
CA GLU A 315 20.63 11.26 16.18
C GLU A 315 19.94 10.30 15.16
N ASN A 316 18.97 9.47 15.58
CA ASN A 316 18.37 8.40 14.76
C ASN A 316 16.96 8.74 14.20
N THR A 317 16.61 10.01 14.01
CA THR A 317 15.26 10.44 13.61
C THR A 317 14.75 9.86 12.29
N ALA A 318 15.65 9.63 11.32
CA ALA A 318 15.28 9.04 10.03
C ALA A 318 14.84 7.57 10.14
N ILE A 319 15.41 6.81 11.09
CA ILE A 319 15.11 5.40 11.31
C ILE A 319 13.72 5.26 11.96
N ASP A 320 13.39 6.15 12.91
CA ASP A 320 12.10 6.16 13.59
C ASP A 320 10.93 6.50 12.63
N GLU A 321 11.16 7.37 11.65
CA GLU A 321 10.17 7.71 10.62
C GLU A 321 9.93 6.56 9.64
N GLU A 322 10.98 5.84 9.25
CA GLU A 322 10.88 4.67 8.37
C GLU A 322 10.13 3.53 9.05
N ASP A 323 10.46 3.23 10.31
CA ASP A 323 9.80 2.19 11.11
C ASP A 323 8.32 2.50 11.34
N ALA A 324 7.98 3.76 11.64
CA ALA A 324 6.59 4.19 11.76
C ALA A 324 5.83 4.06 10.43
N SER A 325 6.46 4.43 9.32
CA SER A 325 5.88 4.31 7.97
C SER A 325 5.63 2.86 7.57
N TYR A 326 6.56 1.96 7.91
CA TYR A 326 6.40 0.52 7.69
C TYR A 326 5.26 -0.05 8.54
N ALA A 327 5.24 0.21 9.85
CA ALA A 327 4.20 -0.29 10.74
C ALA A 327 2.81 0.18 10.29
N LEU A 328 2.71 1.45 9.90
CA LEU A 328 1.50 2.03 9.33
C LEU A 328 1.08 1.29 8.07
N SER A 329 2.02 1.07 7.16
CA SER A 329 1.74 0.44 5.87
C SER A 329 1.23 -0.99 6.03
N GLU A 330 1.87 -1.74 6.92
CA GLU A 330 1.53 -3.12 7.19
C GLU A 330 0.22 -3.25 8.00
N GLY A 331 -0.08 -2.28 8.88
CA GLY A 331 -1.34 -2.20 9.60
C GLY A 331 -2.54 -2.01 8.67
N VAL A 332 -2.46 -1.02 7.76
CA VAL A 332 -3.48 -0.75 6.73
C VAL A 332 -3.71 -1.99 5.86
N ARG A 333 -2.62 -2.58 5.34
CA ARG A 333 -2.67 -3.76 4.45
C ARG A 333 -3.37 -4.95 5.11
N ARG A 334 -3.00 -5.27 6.35
CA ARG A 334 -3.57 -6.40 7.10
C ARG A 334 -5.03 -6.18 7.49
N LEU A 335 -5.38 -4.98 7.94
CA LEU A 335 -6.77 -4.67 8.29
C LEU A 335 -7.68 -4.79 7.07
N LYS A 336 -7.25 -4.29 5.90
CA LYS A 336 -8.01 -4.42 4.66
C LYS A 336 -8.22 -5.89 4.29
N MET A 337 -7.15 -6.68 4.31
CA MET A 337 -7.22 -8.13 4.03
C MET A 337 -8.18 -8.85 4.99
N LEU A 338 -8.04 -8.62 6.30
CA LEU A 338 -8.90 -9.23 7.32
C LEU A 338 -10.37 -8.85 7.17
N CYS A 339 -10.68 -7.62 6.78
CA CYS A 339 -12.05 -7.19 6.56
C CYS A 339 -12.66 -7.84 5.33
N ILE A 340 -11.91 -7.97 4.23
CA ILE A 340 -12.34 -8.68 3.02
C ILE A 340 -12.67 -10.14 3.35
N GLU A 341 -11.77 -10.83 4.08
CA GLU A 341 -12.00 -12.21 4.53
C GLU A 341 -13.23 -12.33 5.42
N ALA A 342 -13.37 -11.43 6.41
CA ALA A 342 -14.52 -11.42 7.33
C ALA A 342 -15.84 -11.16 6.59
N ARG A 343 -15.86 -10.19 5.67
CA ARG A 343 -17.04 -9.84 4.85
C ARG A 343 -17.47 -11.01 3.98
N ALA A 344 -16.53 -11.61 3.24
CA ALA A 344 -16.80 -12.76 2.39
C ALA A 344 -17.40 -13.92 3.20
N TYR A 345 -16.89 -14.14 4.42
CA TYR A 345 -17.42 -15.15 5.34
C TYR A 345 -18.86 -14.86 5.78
N VAL A 346 -19.17 -13.62 6.16
CA VAL A 346 -20.54 -13.25 6.59
C VAL A 346 -21.53 -13.37 5.43
N LEU A 347 -21.17 -12.87 4.24
CA LEU A 347 -22.02 -12.91 3.05
C LEU A 347 -22.28 -14.32 2.52
N ALA A 348 -21.29 -15.21 2.55
CA ALA A 348 -21.47 -16.62 2.16
C ALA A 348 -22.55 -17.33 3.01
N ASN A 349 -22.77 -16.85 4.24
CA ASN A 349 -23.74 -17.41 5.18
C ASN A 349 -25.10 -16.70 5.18
N PHE A 350 -25.23 -15.53 4.54
CA PHE A 350 -26.52 -14.83 4.34
C PHE A 350 -27.50 -15.61 3.43
N GLY A 351 -27.02 -16.63 2.70
CA GLY A 351 -27.78 -17.34 1.66
C GLY A 351 -28.08 -18.82 1.91
N GLY A 352 -27.71 -19.40 3.07
CA GLY A 352 -27.99 -20.82 3.35
C GLY A 352 -27.34 -21.79 2.35
N VAL A 353 -26.14 -21.49 1.86
CA VAL A 353 -25.41 -22.41 0.97
C VAL A 353 -24.94 -23.62 1.79
N GLU A 354 -25.42 -24.81 1.42
CA GLU A 354 -25.01 -26.07 2.05
C GLU A 354 -23.49 -26.24 1.95
N ARG A 355 -22.83 -26.46 3.09
CA ARG A 355 -21.40 -26.79 3.13
C ARG A 355 -21.15 -28.13 2.39
N PRO A 356 -20.07 -28.25 1.60
CA PRO A 356 -19.64 -29.56 1.12
C PRO A 356 -19.37 -30.50 2.32
N PRO A 357 -19.70 -31.79 2.23
CA PRO A 357 -19.89 -32.69 3.38
C PRO A 357 -18.61 -33.07 4.18
N ASN A 358 -17.47 -32.42 3.93
CA ASN A 358 -16.16 -32.84 4.47
C ASN A 358 -15.35 -31.79 5.24
N THR A 359 -15.93 -30.64 5.62
CA THR A 359 -15.22 -29.69 6.51
C THR A 359 -15.57 -29.91 7.99
N ARG A 360 -14.66 -30.55 8.73
CA ARG A 360 -14.68 -30.70 10.21
C ARG A 360 -14.46 -29.38 10.97
N ALA A 361 -14.81 -28.23 10.39
CA ALA A 361 -14.69 -26.93 11.05
C ALA A 361 -15.92 -26.66 11.92
N LYS A 362 -15.72 -26.39 13.22
CA LYS A 362 -16.79 -26.00 14.14
C LYS A 362 -17.57 -24.81 13.55
N PRO A 363 -18.91 -24.79 13.65
CA PRO A 363 -19.69 -23.64 13.19
C PRO A 363 -19.26 -22.38 13.95
N HIS A 364 -18.96 -21.30 13.21
CA HIS A 364 -18.61 -20.03 13.84
C HIS A 364 -19.86 -19.37 14.43
N LEU A 365 -19.67 -18.61 15.52
CA LEU A 365 -20.74 -17.92 16.25
C LEU A 365 -21.68 -17.08 15.37
N VAL A 366 -21.18 -16.53 14.25
CA VAL A 366 -21.94 -15.67 13.34
C VAL A 366 -23.05 -16.43 12.61
N GLU A 367 -22.88 -17.73 12.36
CA GLU A 367 -23.86 -18.58 11.65
C GLU A 367 -25.18 -18.73 12.40
N GLY A 368 -25.17 -18.56 13.73
CA GLY A 368 -26.37 -18.63 14.58
C GLY A 368 -27.02 -17.28 14.86
N LEU A 369 -26.49 -16.17 14.34
CA LEU A 369 -27.00 -14.84 14.65
C LEU A 369 -28.23 -14.48 13.79
N PRO A 370 -29.21 -13.74 14.35
CA PRO A 370 -30.33 -13.18 13.59
C PRO A 370 -29.87 -12.27 12.42
N PRO A 371 -30.64 -12.15 11.32
CA PRO A 371 -30.26 -11.36 10.15
C PRO A 371 -29.94 -9.88 10.45
N ASP A 372 -30.70 -9.25 11.35
CA ASP A 372 -30.48 -7.89 11.82
C ASP A 372 -29.14 -7.74 12.56
N VAL A 373 -28.73 -8.75 13.31
CA VAL A 373 -27.43 -8.76 13.99
C VAL A 373 -26.29 -8.99 12.97
N GLN A 374 -26.51 -9.82 11.95
CA GLN A 374 -25.54 -10.03 10.88
C GLN A 374 -25.33 -8.74 10.05
N GLU A 375 -26.39 -7.97 9.81
CA GLU A 375 -26.30 -6.65 9.17
C GLU A 375 -25.46 -5.67 10.01
N ASN A 376 -25.65 -5.65 11.34
CA ASN A 376 -24.80 -4.87 12.25
C ASN A 376 -23.33 -5.32 12.22
N VAL A 377 -23.06 -6.62 12.05
CA VAL A 377 -21.69 -7.13 11.90
C VAL A 377 -21.07 -6.68 10.57
N LEU A 378 -21.82 -6.70 9.47
CA LEU A 378 -21.37 -6.16 8.18
C LEU A 378 -21.10 -4.66 8.27
N GLU A 379 -21.92 -3.90 9.00
CA GLU A 379 -21.69 -2.49 9.25
C GLU A 379 -20.40 -2.25 10.05
N LEU A 380 -20.13 -3.06 11.07
CA LEU A 380 -18.88 -2.99 11.83
C LEU A 380 -17.66 -3.28 10.95
N ILE A 381 -17.74 -4.30 10.09
CA ILE A 381 -16.66 -4.63 9.14
C ILE A 381 -16.45 -3.45 8.17
N ALA A 382 -17.52 -2.87 7.63
CA ALA A 382 -17.45 -1.70 6.77
C ALA A 382 -16.80 -0.50 7.49
N ALA A 383 -17.13 -0.26 8.76
CA ALA A 383 -16.52 0.81 9.54
C ALA A 383 -15.00 0.63 9.73
N ILE A 384 -14.53 -0.61 9.91
CA ILE A 384 -13.09 -0.91 10.02
C ILE A 384 -12.39 -0.75 8.66
N GLU A 385 -13.04 -1.16 7.56
CA GLU A 385 -12.55 -0.89 6.20
C GLU A 385 -12.41 0.61 5.96
N TRP A 386 -13.40 1.40 6.36
CA TRP A 386 -13.34 2.86 6.24
C TRP A 386 -12.20 3.46 7.04
N LEU A 387 -11.96 2.99 8.27
CA LEU A 387 -10.80 3.41 9.06
C LEU A 387 -9.49 3.12 8.33
N SER A 388 -9.34 1.93 7.75
CA SER A 388 -8.14 1.53 7.01
C SER A 388 -7.95 2.38 5.74
N THR A 389 -9.01 2.56 4.95
CA THR A 389 -8.99 3.38 3.72
C THR A 389 -8.68 4.83 4.04
N MET A 390 -9.35 5.41 5.02
CA MET A 390 -9.15 6.79 5.43
C MET A 390 -7.72 7.01 5.94
N ALA A 391 -7.18 6.08 6.76
CA ALA A 391 -5.79 6.14 7.20
C ALA A 391 -4.80 6.08 6.02
N ASN A 392 -5.00 5.18 5.06
CA ASN A 392 -4.20 5.13 3.83
C ASN A 392 -4.22 6.48 3.10
N CYS A 393 -5.41 7.05 2.90
CA CYS A 393 -5.58 8.30 2.18
C CYS A 393 -4.93 9.50 2.90
N ILE A 394 -5.12 9.62 4.21
CA ILE A 394 -4.49 10.68 5.02
C ILE A 394 -2.97 10.61 4.91
N VAL A 395 -2.39 9.41 4.92
CA VAL A 395 -0.94 9.21 4.83
C VAL A 395 -0.42 9.59 3.45
N VAL A 396 -1.07 9.12 2.39
CA VAL A 396 -0.72 9.49 1.01
C VAL A 396 -0.77 11.01 0.83
N THR A 397 -1.84 11.64 1.29
CA THR A 397 -2.02 13.09 1.20
C THR A 397 -0.98 13.85 2.03
N SER A 398 -0.78 13.47 3.30
CA SER A 398 0.13 14.16 4.22
C SER A 398 1.60 14.02 3.82
N SER A 399 1.98 12.86 3.26
CA SER A 399 3.34 12.59 2.77
C SER A 399 3.59 13.12 1.36
N ARG A 400 2.59 13.73 0.71
CA ARG A 400 2.62 14.16 -0.70
C ARG A 400 3.02 13.00 -1.63
N GLY A 401 2.41 11.84 -1.41
CA GLY A 401 2.64 10.64 -2.22
C GLY A 401 3.94 9.89 -1.94
N LYS A 402 4.82 10.37 -1.05
CA LYS A 402 6.06 9.67 -0.71
C LYS A 402 5.81 8.33 -0.01
N ILE A 403 4.76 8.27 0.81
CA ILE A 403 4.36 7.06 1.53
C ILE A 403 3.01 6.64 0.96
N CYS A 404 2.96 5.46 0.35
CA CYS A 404 1.75 4.89 -0.24
C CYS A 404 1.56 3.44 0.25
N PRO A 405 0.96 3.26 1.44
CA PRO A 405 0.77 1.95 2.08
C PRO A 405 0.11 0.89 1.18
N ILE A 406 -0.94 1.29 0.48
CA ILE A 406 -1.61 0.50 -0.53
C ILE A 406 -1.67 1.36 -1.79
N PRO A 407 -1.05 0.90 -2.90
CA PRO A 407 -1.19 1.55 -4.20
C PRO A 407 -2.66 1.85 -4.50
N LEU A 408 -2.97 3.11 -4.83
CA LEU A 408 -4.36 3.52 -5.08
C LEU A 408 -4.99 2.80 -6.29
N ASN A 409 -4.17 2.21 -7.16
CA ASN A 409 -4.61 1.35 -8.27
C ASN A 409 -5.08 -0.05 -7.80
N MET A 410 -4.75 -0.51 -6.59
CA MET A 410 -5.36 -1.71 -5.97
C MET A 410 -6.76 -1.45 -5.39
N TYR A 411 -7.33 -0.27 -5.69
CA TYR A 411 -8.76 0.04 -5.60
C TYR A 411 -9.37 0.25 -7.01
N SER A 412 -8.61 -0.04 -8.07
CA SER A 412 -9.01 0.10 -9.48
C SER A 412 -8.98 -1.26 -10.17
N THR A 413 -10.10 -1.96 -10.16
CA THR A 413 -10.38 -2.97 -11.20
C THR A 413 -11.34 -2.37 -12.22
N THR A 414 -10.80 -1.63 -13.18
CA THR A 414 -11.54 -1.39 -14.43
C THR A 414 -11.08 -2.44 -15.42
N ASP A 415 -11.87 -3.50 -15.50
CA ASP A 415 -11.85 -4.43 -16.63
C ASP A 415 -12.47 -3.69 -17.83
N GLY A 416 -11.61 -3.10 -18.66
CA GLY A 416 -12.01 -2.32 -19.82
C GLY A 416 -12.30 -3.22 -21.02
N SER A 417 -13.53 -3.70 -21.14
CA SER A 417 -14.10 -4.00 -22.46
C SER A 417 -14.58 -2.69 -23.09
N PRO A 418 -14.09 -2.31 -24.29
CA PRO A 418 -14.42 -1.03 -24.89
C PRO A 418 -15.61 -1.16 -25.83
N HIS A 419 -16.84 -1.31 -25.34
CA HIS A 419 -18.03 -1.08 -26.17
C HIS A 419 -19.24 -0.53 -25.40
N SER A 420 -19.82 0.53 -25.96
CA SER A 420 -21.07 1.23 -25.60
C SER A 420 -20.99 2.43 -24.65
N ALA A 421 -20.31 3.49 -25.10
CA ALA A 421 -20.69 4.86 -24.75
C ALA A 421 -20.98 5.65 -26.04
N HIS A 422 -21.97 5.20 -26.79
CA HIS A 422 -22.69 6.03 -27.75
C HIS A 422 -24.18 5.99 -27.35
N ASP A 423 -24.80 7.16 -27.40
CA ASP A 423 -26.18 7.48 -27.01
C ASP A 423 -26.38 7.60 -25.49
N THR A 424 -26.49 8.79 -24.90
CA THR A 424 -27.62 9.70 -25.14
C THR A 424 -27.30 11.10 -24.60
N ILE A 425 -27.19 12.08 -25.48
CA ILE A 425 -27.42 13.49 -25.15
C ILE A 425 -28.86 13.77 -25.56
N GLN A 426 -29.76 13.98 -24.60
CA GLN A 426 -30.86 14.96 -24.71
C GLN A 426 -31.70 15.08 -23.41
N SER A 427 -31.78 16.33 -22.93
CA SER A 427 -32.84 16.95 -22.13
C SER A 427 -33.35 16.26 -20.86
N ALA A 428 -33.13 16.86 -19.69
CA ALA A 428 -34.10 17.78 -19.08
C ALA A 428 -33.71 18.10 -17.63
N GLU A 429 -34.04 19.31 -17.22
CA GLU A 429 -33.85 19.89 -15.90
C GLU A 429 -34.60 19.09 -14.82
N SER A 430 -33.93 18.17 -14.15
CA SER A 430 -34.10 17.79 -12.72
C SER A 430 -33.37 16.47 -12.49
N ASP A 431 -32.19 16.50 -11.88
CA ASP A 431 -31.71 15.42 -11.00
C ASP A 431 -30.43 15.89 -10.32
N THR A 432 -30.58 16.19 -9.03
CA THR A 432 -29.62 16.85 -8.16
C THR A 432 -28.55 15.85 -7.69
N PHE A 433 -27.28 16.13 -7.98
CA PHE A 433 -26.06 15.49 -7.45
C PHE A 433 -25.92 13.95 -7.58
N SER A 434 -25.77 13.45 -8.80
CA SER A 434 -25.07 12.16 -9.00
C SER A 434 -23.54 12.40 -8.92
N ILE A 435 -22.91 12.03 -7.81
CA ILE A 435 -21.45 11.99 -7.68
C ILE A 435 -20.99 10.68 -8.34
N ALA A 436 -20.62 10.74 -9.62
CA ALA A 436 -19.93 9.63 -10.28
C ALA A 436 -18.48 9.57 -9.76
N LEU A 437 -18.21 8.68 -8.79
CA LEU A 437 -16.85 8.29 -8.45
C LEU A 437 -16.36 7.25 -9.48
N PRO A 438 -15.08 7.26 -9.89
CA PRO A 438 -14.55 6.29 -10.87
C PRO A 438 -14.43 4.83 -10.39
N HIS A 439 -15.11 4.43 -9.31
CA HIS A 439 -14.81 3.18 -8.59
C HIS A 439 -16.06 2.33 -8.36
N ASP A 440 -15.94 1.05 -8.73
CA ASP A 440 -16.99 0.03 -8.63
C ASP A 440 -16.66 -0.95 -7.48
N HIS A 441 -16.68 -0.43 -6.24
CA HIS A 441 -16.53 -1.23 -5.04
C HIS A 441 -17.82 -1.20 -4.21
N GLU A 442 -18.23 -2.36 -3.67
CA GLU A 442 -19.44 -2.51 -2.86
C GLU A 442 -19.44 -1.60 -1.61
N THR A 443 -18.26 -1.38 -1.00
CA THR A 443 -18.08 -0.46 0.13
C THR A 443 -18.23 1.01 -0.27
N ASP A 444 -17.78 1.39 -1.46
CA ASP A 444 -17.91 2.76 -1.99
C ASP A 444 -19.37 3.06 -2.34
N ASN A 445 -20.08 2.07 -2.88
CA ASN A 445 -21.53 2.13 -3.11
C ASN A 445 -22.31 2.31 -1.80
N LEU A 446 -21.91 1.65 -0.72
CA LEU A 446 -22.51 1.85 0.61
C LEU A 446 -22.25 3.27 1.15
N ILE A 447 -21.03 3.80 1.02
CA ILE A 447 -20.73 5.19 1.40
C ILE A 447 -21.57 6.17 0.56
N LEU A 448 -21.54 6.02 -0.77
CA LEU A 448 -22.32 6.83 -1.70
C LEU A 448 -23.81 6.79 -1.37
N SER A 449 -24.37 5.62 -1.03
CA SER A 449 -25.78 5.47 -0.66
C SER A 449 -26.18 6.22 0.60
N ARG A 450 -25.25 6.39 1.56
CA ARG A 450 -25.43 7.17 2.79
C ARG A 450 -25.22 8.66 2.55
N THR A 451 -24.49 9.01 1.50
CA THR A 451 -24.17 10.38 1.16
C THR A 451 -25.38 11.00 0.48
N LYS A 452 -26.19 11.75 1.23
CA LYS A 452 -27.39 12.41 0.71
C LYS A 452 -27.38 13.89 1.03
N GLU A 453 -27.97 14.67 0.14
CA GLU A 453 -28.41 16.02 0.47
C GLU A 453 -29.60 15.89 1.43
N GLY A 454 -29.33 16.08 2.73
CA GLY A 454 -30.35 16.04 3.76
C GLY A 454 -31.29 17.25 3.68
N LYS A 455 -32.50 17.13 4.25
CA LYS A 455 -33.40 18.29 4.44
C LYS A 455 -32.85 19.30 5.46
N SER A 456 -31.94 18.88 6.33
CA SER A 456 -31.34 19.69 7.40
C SER A 456 -29.94 19.18 7.71
N SER A 457 -29.00 20.09 8.01
CA SER A 457 -27.63 19.73 8.37
C SER A 457 -27.51 19.25 9.82
N PHE A 458 -26.39 18.62 10.18
CA PHE A 458 -26.11 18.23 11.57
C PHE A 458 -26.22 19.42 12.53
N VAL A 459 -25.63 20.57 12.17
CA VAL A 459 -25.70 21.79 12.97
C VAL A 459 -27.13 22.32 13.12
N ASP A 460 -27.95 22.25 12.06
CA ASP A 460 -29.36 22.68 12.12
C ASP A 460 -30.18 21.78 13.06
N LEU A 461 -29.97 20.46 12.99
CA LEU A 461 -30.64 19.49 13.85
C LEU A 461 -30.22 19.66 15.31
N ALA A 462 -28.94 19.93 15.56
CA ALA A 462 -28.42 20.20 16.90
C ALA A 462 -28.99 21.50 17.48
N TYR A 463 -29.40 22.44 16.63
CA TYR A 463 -30.06 23.67 17.04
C TYR A 463 -31.56 23.47 17.34
N GLY A 464 -32.25 22.61 16.58
CA GLY A 464 -33.71 22.47 16.58
C GLY A 464 -34.34 21.51 17.61
N GLU A 465 -33.70 21.21 18.74
CA GLU A 465 -34.17 20.23 19.75
C GLU A 465 -34.52 18.84 19.14
N SER A 466 -33.68 18.33 18.24
CA SER A 466 -33.87 17.01 17.62
C SER A 466 -33.57 15.85 18.58
N SER A 467 -34.11 14.65 18.31
CA SER A 467 -33.75 13.44 19.06
C SER A 467 -32.29 13.02 18.80
N GLU A 468 -31.68 12.32 19.77
CA GLU A 468 -30.30 11.82 19.62
C GLU A 468 -30.15 10.86 18.42
N ASP A 469 -31.16 10.04 18.12
CA ASP A 469 -31.13 9.13 16.96
C ASP A 469 -31.02 9.90 15.63
N MET A 470 -31.74 11.03 15.51
CA MET A 470 -31.68 11.89 14.32
C MET A 470 -30.31 12.58 14.20
N LEU A 471 -29.72 12.99 15.31
CA LEU A 471 -28.37 13.56 15.35
C LEU A 471 -27.31 12.54 14.97
N LEU A 472 -27.43 11.31 15.49
CA LEU A 472 -26.53 10.20 15.18
C LEU A 472 -26.57 9.86 13.68
N GLU A 473 -27.77 9.79 13.10
CA GLU A 473 -27.92 9.52 11.67
C GLU A 473 -27.33 10.66 10.81
N SER A 474 -27.59 11.92 11.17
CA SER A 474 -27.00 13.07 10.46
C SER A 474 -25.47 13.13 10.59
N ALA A 475 -24.93 12.76 11.76
CA ALA A 475 -23.50 12.66 11.97
C ALA A 475 -22.87 11.53 11.13
N ARG A 476 -23.55 10.37 11.00
CA ARG A 476 -23.11 9.27 10.11
C ARG A 476 -23.05 9.72 8.65
N GLN A 477 -24.08 10.40 8.17
CA GLN A 477 -24.11 10.95 6.80
C GLN A 477 -22.97 11.95 6.58
N SER A 478 -22.75 12.85 7.53
CA SER A 478 -21.64 13.80 7.48
C SER A 478 -20.28 13.10 7.50
N GLY A 479 -20.11 12.09 8.36
CA GLY A 479 -18.90 11.26 8.42
C GLY A 479 -18.62 10.56 7.09
N SER A 480 -19.63 10.03 6.40
CA SER A 480 -19.48 9.46 5.06
C SER A 480 -18.95 10.48 4.05
N VAL A 481 -19.40 11.73 4.09
CA VAL A 481 -18.85 12.81 3.24
C VAL A 481 -17.38 13.09 3.58
N ALA A 482 -17.00 13.11 4.85
CA ALA A 482 -15.61 13.30 5.26
C ALA A 482 -14.70 12.19 4.74
N VAL A 483 -15.15 10.92 4.79
CA VAL A 483 -14.42 9.78 4.20
C VAL A 483 -14.23 9.99 2.69
N LEU A 484 -15.28 10.36 1.96
CA LEU A 484 -15.19 10.63 0.52
C LEU A 484 -14.21 11.77 0.19
N LEU A 485 -14.19 12.82 1.00
CA LEU A 485 -13.22 13.91 0.85
C LEU A 485 -11.77 13.36 0.94
N TRP A 486 -11.46 12.54 1.95
CA TRP A 486 -10.12 11.96 2.10
C TRP A 486 -9.78 10.97 0.98
N MET A 487 -10.70 10.09 0.62
CA MET A 487 -10.55 9.16 -0.51
C MET A 487 -10.22 9.88 -1.80
N PHE A 488 -10.84 11.04 -2.00
CA PHE A 488 -10.61 11.87 -3.17
C PHE A 488 -9.28 12.66 -3.08
N LEU A 489 -8.90 13.15 -1.90
CA LEU A 489 -7.69 13.96 -1.71
C LEU A 489 -6.40 13.19 -1.97
N ALA A 490 -6.35 11.90 -1.65
CA ALA A 490 -5.17 11.08 -1.88
C ALA A 490 -4.73 11.04 -3.35
N PRO A 491 -5.58 10.60 -4.30
CA PRO A 491 -5.20 10.57 -5.70
C PRO A 491 -5.11 11.98 -6.29
N PHE A 492 -5.89 12.97 -5.82
CA PHE A 492 -5.69 14.37 -6.23
C PHE A 492 -4.30 14.89 -5.86
N THR A 493 -3.78 14.51 -4.68
CA THR A 493 -2.42 14.85 -4.26
C THR A 493 -1.39 14.23 -5.19
N LEU A 494 -1.54 12.95 -5.53
CA LEU A 494 -0.62 12.26 -6.44
C LEU A 494 -0.59 12.92 -7.82
N GLU A 495 -1.74 13.30 -8.37
CA GLU A 495 -1.77 13.99 -9.67
C GLU A 495 -1.11 15.38 -9.64
N VAL A 496 -1.29 16.11 -8.54
CA VAL A 496 -0.61 17.40 -8.37
C VAL A 496 0.90 17.20 -8.25
N GLU A 497 1.37 16.16 -7.56
CA GLU A 497 2.81 15.85 -7.53
C GLU A 497 3.31 15.30 -8.87
N ASN A 498 2.50 14.58 -9.66
CA ASN A 498 2.85 14.17 -11.01
C ASN A 498 3.06 15.38 -11.94
N LEU A 499 2.17 16.38 -11.86
CA LEU A 499 2.33 17.66 -12.56
C LEU A 499 3.68 18.29 -12.22
N LEU A 500 4.03 18.38 -10.93
CA LEU A 500 5.30 18.97 -10.49
C LEU A 500 6.55 18.17 -10.92
N ASN A 501 6.37 16.95 -11.41
CA ASN A 501 7.42 16.10 -11.97
C ASN A 501 7.31 15.97 -13.50
N ASP A 502 6.69 16.96 -14.17
CA ASP A 502 6.50 17.02 -15.63
C ASP A 502 5.72 15.85 -16.24
N ARG A 503 4.90 15.14 -15.45
CA ARG A 503 4.03 14.04 -15.88
C ARG A 503 2.55 14.41 -15.71
N ALA A 504 2.17 15.56 -16.23
CA ALA A 504 0.85 16.14 -15.99
C ALA A 504 -0.26 15.53 -16.84
N ASP A 505 -1.33 15.05 -16.20
CA ASP A 505 -2.63 14.83 -16.83
C ASP A 505 -3.59 15.97 -16.42
N TYR A 506 -3.67 17.00 -17.26
CA TYR A 506 -4.50 18.18 -17.00
C TYR A 506 -6.00 17.87 -16.99
N GLU A 507 -6.46 16.87 -17.75
CA GLU A 507 -7.87 16.50 -17.80
C GLU A 507 -8.27 15.76 -16.53
N ALA A 508 -7.45 14.82 -16.08
CA ALA A 508 -7.63 14.16 -14.79
C ALA A 508 -7.62 15.17 -13.63
N LEU A 509 -6.66 16.10 -13.61
CA LEU A 509 -6.60 17.17 -12.61
C LEU A 509 -7.85 18.05 -12.61
N HIS A 510 -8.37 18.40 -13.79
CA HIS A 510 -9.59 19.20 -13.91
C HIS A 510 -10.81 18.46 -13.37
N ARG A 511 -11.05 17.21 -13.82
CA ARG A 511 -12.18 16.38 -13.32
C ARG A 511 -12.10 16.19 -11.81
N ARG A 512 -10.90 15.92 -11.31
CA ARG A 512 -10.62 15.78 -9.89
C ARG A 512 -10.96 17.08 -9.16
N PHE A 513 -10.38 18.21 -9.55
CA PHE A 513 -10.63 19.50 -8.87
C PHE A 513 -12.14 19.84 -8.76
N ILE A 514 -12.90 19.67 -9.84
CA ILE A 514 -14.36 19.90 -9.83
C ILE A 514 -15.08 18.96 -8.84
N THR A 515 -14.68 17.70 -8.80
CA THR A 515 -15.24 16.71 -7.87
C THR A 515 -14.95 17.09 -6.41
N ALA A 516 -13.72 17.54 -6.12
CA ALA A 516 -13.34 18.04 -4.81
C ALA A 516 -14.25 19.20 -4.37
N VAL A 517 -14.46 20.19 -5.24
CA VAL A 517 -15.33 21.34 -4.97
C VAL A 517 -16.77 20.90 -4.68
N ARG A 518 -17.28 19.90 -5.40
CA ARG A 518 -18.61 19.32 -5.13
C ARG A 518 -18.68 18.65 -3.77
N LEU A 519 -17.67 17.87 -3.38
CA LEU A 519 -17.59 17.23 -2.08
C LEU A 519 -17.49 18.26 -0.93
N VAL A 520 -16.74 19.35 -1.11
CA VAL A 520 -16.68 20.44 -0.13
C VAL A 520 -18.05 21.11 0.03
N LYS A 521 -18.80 21.31 -1.06
CA LYS A 521 -20.19 21.81 -0.97
C LYS A 521 -21.08 20.84 -0.21
N LEU A 522 -20.98 19.55 -0.53
CA LEU A 522 -21.78 18.52 0.12
C LEU A 522 -21.48 18.43 1.62
N TRP A 523 -20.21 18.56 2.02
CA TRP A 523 -19.80 18.64 3.42
C TRP A 523 -20.48 19.79 4.16
N ARG A 524 -20.58 20.97 3.51
CA ARG A 524 -21.29 22.12 4.09
C ARG A 524 -22.80 21.89 4.19
N LEU A 525 -23.39 21.18 3.25
CA LEU A 525 -24.82 20.84 3.27
C LEU A 525 -25.13 19.77 4.32
N SER A 526 -24.25 18.78 4.49
CA SER A 526 -24.45 17.67 5.42
C SER A 526 -24.16 18.07 6.87
N PHE A 527 -23.00 18.69 7.11
CA PHE A 527 -22.57 19.02 8.48
C PHE A 527 -23.11 20.38 8.94
N GLY A 528 -23.15 21.37 8.05
CA GLY A 528 -23.58 22.73 8.36
C GLY A 528 -22.43 23.65 8.77
N LYS A 529 -22.77 24.91 9.09
CA LYS A 529 -21.82 25.93 9.52
C LYS A 529 -21.98 26.25 11.01
N LEU A 530 -20.89 26.12 11.76
CA LEU A 530 -20.84 26.47 13.17
C LEU A 530 -20.71 27.98 13.35
N GLU A 531 -21.72 28.60 13.94
CA GLU A 531 -21.75 30.01 14.29
C GLU A 531 -21.89 30.19 15.81
N ASN A 532 -21.65 31.38 16.35
CA ASN A 532 -21.68 31.62 17.80
C ASN A 532 -23.00 31.16 18.47
N ARG A 533 -24.13 31.28 17.77
CA ARG A 533 -25.43 30.85 18.26
C ARG A 533 -25.55 29.32 18.31
N THR A 534 -25.09 28.61 17.28
CA THR A 534 -25.17 27.15 17.20
C THR A 534 -24.10 26.46 18.06
N ALA A 535 -22.96 27.11 18.30
CA ALA A 535 -21.92 26.64 19.20
C ALA A 535 -22.43 26.41 20.64
N SER A 536 -23.37 27.24 21.10
CA SER A 536 -23.99 27.07 22.42
C SER A 536 -24.90 25.83 22.48
N CYS A 537 -25.57 25.48 21.38
CA CYS A 537 -26.39 24.27 21.30
C CYS A 537 -25.52 23.00 21.31
N ILE A 538 -24.39 23.00 20.57
CA ILE A 538 -23.46 21.86 20.61
C ILE A 538 -22.92 21.65 22.03
N LYS A 539 -22.66 22.70 22.81
CA LYS A 539 -22.24 22.58 24.22
C LYS A 539 -23.26 21.85 25.11
N GLN A 540 -24.54 21.91 24.77
CA GLN A 540 -25.62 21.30 25.55
C GLN A 540 -25.84 19.82 25.21
N LEU A 541 -25.25 19.32 24.13
CA LEU A 541 -25.31 17.90 23.76
C LEU A 541 -24.59 17.02 24.81
N THR A 542 -24.98 15.75 24.85
CA THR A 542 -24.30 14.72 25.64
C THR A 542 -22.81 14.61 25.26
N SER A 543 -21.98 14.10 26.17
CA SER A 543 -20.53 14.01 25.93
C SER A 543 -20.19 13.14 24.71
N ASP A 544 -20.95 12.07 24.48
CA ASP A 544 -20.83 11.21 23.30
C ASP A 544 -21.15 11.95 22.00
N MET A 545 -22.28 12.66 21.94
CA MET A 545 -22.66 13.43 20.76
C MET A 545 -21.70 14.58 20.47
N ARG A 546 -21.17 15.25 21.51
CA ARG A 546 -20.13 16.27 21.32
C ARG A 546 -18.84 15.67 20.76
N ARG A 547 -18.42 14.50 21.22
CA ARG A 547 -17.24 13.81 20.66
C ARG A 547 -17.44 13.47 19.18
N LEU A 548 -18.60 12.88 18.86
CA LEU A 548 -18.94 12.52 17.50
C LEU A 548 -18.93 13.75 16.57
N ALA A 549 -19.57 14.84 17.00
CA ALA A 549 -19.54 16.12 16.30
C ALA A 549 -18.10 16.62 16.08
N GLY A 550 -17.24 16.47 17.09
CA GLY A 550 -15.84 16.86 17.02
C GLY A 550 -15.01 16.02 16.06
N PHE A 551 -15.24 14.71 15.98
CA PHE A 551 -14.56 13.85 15.01
C PHE A 551 -14.97 14.22 13.59
N CYS A 552 -16.27 14.30 13.30
CA CYS A 552 -16.76 14.73 12.00
C CYS A 552 -16.19 16.09 11.61
N LEU A 553 -16.27 17.08 12.50
CA LEU A 553 -15.78 18.44 12.22
C LEU A 553 -14.29 18.45 11.93
N ASN A 554 -13.47 17.85 12.80
CA ASN A 554 -12.02 17.83 12.61
C ASN A 554 -11.64 17.13 11.30
N ASP A 555 -12.25 15.98 11.01
CA ASP A 555 -11.92 15.20 9.82
C ASP A 555 -12.34 15.90 8.52
N GLY A 556 -13.57 16.42 8.49
CA GLY A 556 -14.12 17.11 7.33
C GLY A 556 -13.49 18.47 7.09
N ASP A 557 -13.34 19.31 8.12
CA ASP A 557 -12.72 20.62 7.97
C ASP A 557 -11.21 20.54 7.74
N LEU A 558 -10.51 19.57 8.32
CA LEU A 558 -9.12 19.31 7.95
C LEU A 558 -9.02 18.93 6.48
N ALA A 559 -9.89 18.05 5.97
CA ALA A 559 -9.90 17.69 4.56
C ALA A 559 -10.10 18.93 3.66
N VAL A 560 -11.01 19.84 4.03
CA VAL A 560 -11.20 21.12 3.31
C VAL A 560 -9.95 22.00 3.36
N LEU A 561 -9.32 22.12 4.53
CA LEU A 561 -8.08 22.90 4.69
C LEU A 561 -6.94 22.35 3.84
N VAL A 562 -6.78 21.03 3.84
CA VAL A 562 -5.78 20.29 3.04
C VAL A 562 -6.08 20.44 1.54
N PHE A 563 -7.34 20.30 1.12
CA PHE A 563 -7.78 20.56 -0.24
C PHE A 563 -7.37 21.97 -0.72
N CYS A 564 -7.64 22.99 0.09
CA CYS A 564 -7.26 24.36 -0.22
C CYS A 564 -5.74 24.55 -0.29
N ALA A 565 -4.96 23.82 0.53
CA ALA A 565 -3.50 23.84 0.49
C ALA A 565 -2.94 23.19 -0.78
N ILE A 566 -3.47 22.02 -1.17
CA ILE A 566 -3.10 21.33 -2.41
C ILE A 566 -3.49 22.18 -3.62
N THR A 567 -4.66 22.81 -3.61
CA THR A 567 -5.12 23.70 -4.67
C THR A 567 -4.16 24.87 -4.89
N ARG A 568 -3.69 25.53 -3.82
CA ARG A 568 -2.68 26.61 -3.94
C ARG A 568 -1.36 26.09 -4.52
N ARG A 569 -0.97 24.86 -4.19
CA ARG A 569 0.23 24.23 -4.74
C ARG A 569 0.06 23.92 -6.23
N LEU A 570 -1.11 23.44 -6.64
CA LEU A 570 -1.49 23.26 -8.05
C LEU A 570 -1.46 24.59 -8.81
N GLU A 571 -2.04 25.66 -8.26
CA GLU A 571 -1.98 27.01 -8.86
C GLU A 571 -0.53 27.47 -9.08
N THR A 572 0.34 27.22 -8.11
CA THR A 572 1.77 27.58 -8.19
C THR A 572 2.48 26.75 -9.26
N GLY A 573 2.28 25.42 -9.27
CA GLY A 573 2.89 24.54 -10.28
C GLY A 573 2.42 24.84 -11.70
N LEU A 574 1.14 25.17 -11.89
CA LEU A 574 0.62 25.55 -13.20
C LEU A 574 1.26 26.83 -13.74
N ALA A 575 1.71 27.74 -12.89
CA ALA A 575 2.37 28.97 -13.34
C ALA A 575 3.70 28.68 -14.07
N GLU A 576 4.36 27.56 -13.77
CA GLU A 576 5.69 27.18 -14.29
C GLU A 576 5.64 26.41 -15.62
N HIS A 577 4.49 25.79 -15.94
CA HIS A 577 4.32 24.99 -17.18
C HIS A 577 4.06 25.85 -18.44
N PRO A 578 4.40 25.38 -19.64
CA PRO A 578 4.02 26.02 -20.90
C PRO A 578 2.49 26.06 -21.09
N SER A 579 1.96 27.05 -21.80
CA SER A 579 0.50 27.16 -22.09
C SER A 579 0.05 26.04 -23.04
N SER A 580 -1.09 25.43 -22.71
CA SER A 580 -1.84 24.48 -23.54
C SER A 580 -3.33 24.73 -23.33
N GLN A 581 -4.18 24.28 -24.26
CA GLN A 581 -5.63 24.47 -24.15
C GLN A 581 -6.20 23.84 -22.86
N GLU A 582 -5.73 22.65 -22.50
CA GLU A 582 -6.16 21.89 -21.33
C GLU A 582 -5.69 22.56 -20.04
N LYS A 583 -4.43 23.02 -20.01
CA LYS A 583 -3.87 23.77 -18.90
C LYS A 583 -4.61 25.08 -18.67
N ASP A 584 -4.86 25.83 -19.74
CA ASP A 584 -5.53 27.14 -19.66
C ASP A 584 -6.99 26.98 -19.22
N SER A 585 -7.66 25.90 -19.63
CA SER A 585 -8.98 25.53 -19.10
C SER A 585 -8.94 25.27 -17.60
N LEU A 586 -7.97 24.49 -17.12
CA LEU A 586 -7.80 24.21 -15.68
C LEU A 586 -7.49 25.50 -14.90
N ALA A 587 -6.60 26.34 -15.40
CA ALA A 587 -6.25 27.62 -14.80
C ALA A 587 -7.45 28.57 -14.71
N SER A 588 -8.28 28.64 -15.75
CA SER A 588 -9.53 29.41 -15.76
C SER A 588 -10.50 28.95 -14.67
N VAL A 589 -10.67 27.63 -14.52
CA VAL A 589 -11.54 27.04 -13.49
C VAL A 589 -11.00 27.33 -12.08
N LEU A 590 -9.70 27.16 -11.84
CA LEU A 590 -9.07 27.51 -10.56
C LEU A 590 -9.29 28.98 -10.22
N GLN A 591 -9.05 29.87 -11.18
CA GLN A 591 -9.23 31.31 -11.01
C GLN A 591 -10.69 31.66 -10.69
N SER A 592 -11.66 31.05 -11.39
CA SER A 592 -13.09 31.28 -11.13
C SER A 592 -13.54 30.77 -9.75
N THR A 593 -12.85 29.77 -9.20
CA THR A 593 -13.19 29.12 -7.93
C THR A 593 -12.36 29.64 -6.75
N LYS A 594 -11.35 30.49 -7.00
CA LYS A 594 -10.40 30.98 -6.00
C LYS A 594 -11.06 31.62 -4.78
N SER A 595 -12.02 32.53 -5.00
CA SER A 595 -12.75 33.19 -3.90
C SER A 595 -13.56 32.19 -3.08
N TYR A 596 -14.15 31.17 -3.72
CA TYR A 596 -14.85 30.09 -3.03
C TYR A 596 -13.88 29.29 -2.14
N CYS A 597 -12.73 28.85 -2.67
CA CYS A 597 -11.73 28.09 -1.89
C CYS A 597 -11.18 28.92 -0.71
N GLN A 598 -10.90 30.21 -0.92
CA GLN A 598 -10.48 31.12 0.16
C GLN A 598 -11.54 31.21 1.26
N LYS A 599 -12.81 31.42 0.89
CA LYS A 599 -13.93 31.45 1.83
C LYS A 599 -14.08 30.15 2.60
N GLN A 600 -13.99 28.99 1.92
CA GLN A 600 -14.11 27.69 2.57
C GLN A 600 -12.95 27.41 3.53
N ARG A 601 -11.72 27.79 3.17
CA ARG A 601 -10.55 27.71 4.05
C ARG A 601 -10.78 28.51 5.34
N LEU A 602 -11.25 29.76 5.24
CA LEU A 602 -11.48 30.59 6.42
C LEU A 602 -12.62 30.05 7.29
N ILE A 603 -13.72 29.60 6.67
CA ILE A 603 -14.82 28.94 7.40
C ILE A 603 -14.29 27.73 8.17
N SER A 604 -13.53 26.83 7.53
CA SER A 604 -12.97 25.65 8.20
C SER A 604 -12.06 26.03 9.37
N ALA A 605 -11.19 27.03 9.21
CA ALA A 605 -10.33 27.51 10.30
C ALA A 605 -11.15 28.05 11.49
N GLN A 606 -12.20 28.81 11.21
CA GLN A 606 -13.14 29.31 12.22
C GLN A 606 -13.88 28.18 12.93
N GLN A 607 -14.32 27.14 12.21
CA GLN A 607 -14.98 25.98 12.82
C GLN A 607 -14.04 25.20 13.72
N VAL A 608 -12.80 24.95 13.29
CA VAL A 608 -11.76 24.29 14.09
C VAL A 608 -11.49 25.06 15.39
N SER A 609 -11.34 26.38 15.30
CA SER A 609 -11.11 27.26 16.46
C SER A 609 -12.31 27.32 17.41
N THR A 610 -13.51 27.50 16.86
CA THR A 610 -14.76 27.54 17.64
C THR A 610 -14.97 26.21 18.35
N PHE A 611 -14.75 25.09 17.65
CA PHE A 611 -14.91 23.78 18.24
C PHE A 611 -13.89 23.51 19.35
N ALA A 612 -12.63 23.90 19.16
CA ALA A 612 -11.60 23.80 20.21
C ALA A 612 -12.03 24.52 21.50
N THR A 613 -12.72 25.66 21.38
CA THR A 613 -13.29 26.39 22.52
C THR A 613 -14.44 25.63 23.19
N ILE A 614 -15.34 25.01 22.42
CA ILE A 614 -16.50 24.33 22.99
C ILE A 614 -16.19 22.92 23.52
N SER A 615 -15.09 22.32 23.08
CA SER A 615 -14.65 20.99 23.50
C SER A 615 -13.83 20.99 24.81
N GLN A 616 -13.53 22.16 25.37
CA GLN A 616 -12.82 22.27 26.64
C GLN A 616 -13.59 21.53 27.76
N GLY A 617 -12.94 20.57 28.41
CA GLY A 617 -13.50 19.84 29.55
C GLY A 617 -14.44 18.67 29.22
N ILE A 618 -14.47 18.16 27.97
CA ILE A 618 -15.19 16.91 27.65
C ILE A 618 -14.42 15.71 28.23
N THR A 619 -15.07 14.93 29.11
CA THR A 619 -14.49 13.69 29.67
C THR A 619 -14.74 12.48 28.75
N SER A 620 -13.73 11.65 28.48
CA SER A 620 -13.87 10.39 27.72
C SER A 620 -14.11 9.20 28.66
N PRO A 621 -14.91 8.21 28.23
CA PRO A 621 -14.94 6.92 28.89
C PRO A 621 -13.60 6.20 28.62
N GLY A 622 -12.57 6.54 29.38
CA GLY A 622 -11.31 5.80 29.36
C GLY A 622 -11.54 4.32 29.68
N PHE A 623 -10.63 3.46 29.21
CA PHE A 623 -10.62 2.03 29.54
C PHE A 623 -10.40 1.81 31.04
N GLN A 624 -11.46 1.77 31.87
CA GLN A 624 -11.36 1.27 33.25
C GLN A 624 -12.64 0.95 34.01
N GLY A 625 -12.68 -0.29 34.52
CA GLY A 625 -13.23 -0.59 35.84
C GLY A 625 -12.26 -0.17 36.98
N LYS A 626 -12.64 -0.47 38.23
CA LYS A 626 -12.14 0.07 39.51
C LYS A 626 -10.61 0.02 39.84
N GLY A 627 -9.68 -0.30 38.92
CA GLY A 627 -8.27 -0.57 39.30
C GLY A 627 -7.16 -0.27 38.28
N GLY A 628 -7.31 0.69 37.38
CA GLY A 628 -6.24 1.05 36.41
C GLY A 628 -6.02 2.56 36.27
N LEU A 629 -5.10 2.94 35.38
CA LEU A 629 -4.69 4.31 35.03
C LEU A 629 -5.85 5.20 34.52
N LYS A 630 -6.44 6.05 35.36
CA LYS A 630 -7.43 7.06 34.91
C LYS A 630 -6.81 7.82 33.74
N ALA A 631 -7.28 7.59 32.52
CA ALA A 631 -6.86 8.39 31.39
C ALA A 631 -7.48 9.76 31.62
N HIS A 632 -6.66 10.59 32.22
CA HIS A 632 -6.78 12.01 32.27
C HIS A 632 -5.34 12.45 31.94
N ILE A 633 -5.00 12.41 30.62
CA ILE A 633 -4.07 13.33 29.96
C ILE A 633 -4.54 14.10 28.68
N GLN A 634 -5.78 14.46 28.46
CA GLN A 634 -6.89 14.16 29.31
C GLN A 634 -7.66 13.02 28.63
N ASP A 635 -8.25 13.24 27.46
CA ASP A 635 -9.16 12.24 26.89
C ASP A 635 -9.11 11.98 25.38
N ILE A 636 -8.14 12.38 24.58
CA ILE A 636 -6.78 12.87 24.76
C ILE A 636 -6.50 13.79 23.53
N ALA A 637 -5.58 13.60 22.61
CA ALA A 637 -5.56 12.34 21.89
C ALA A 637 -6.92 11.56 21.90
N ALA A 638 -8.07 12.25 21.77
CA ALA A 638 -9.43 11.67 21.84
C ALA A 638 -9.85 11.20 20.46
N HIS A 639 -9.41 11.99 19.48
CA HIS A 639 -9.34 11.54 18.11
C HIS A 639 -8.43 10.31 18.07
N PRO A 640 -8.85 9.19 17.46
CA PRO A 640 -8.02 8.00 17.34
C PRO A 640 -6.71 8.26 16.59
N TYR A 641 -6.63 9.38 15.85
CA TYR A 641 -5.41 9.86 15.21
C TYR A 641 -5.05 11.30 15.63
N PRO A 642 -4.24 11.50 16.68
CA PRO A 642 -3.95 12.82 17.24
C PRO A 642 -3.20 13.76 16.28
N LYS A 643 -2.40 13.21 15.35
CA LYS A 643 -1.67 13.98 14.34
C LYS A 643 -2.61 14.78 13.43
N MET A 644 -3.81 14.27 13.13
CA MET A 644 -4.81 15.03 12.37
C MET A 644 -5.27 16.26 13.13
N VAL A 645 -5.49 16.16 14.44
CA VAL A 645 -5.89 17.30 15.26
C VAL A 645 -4.80 18.37 15.23
N VAL A 646 -3.53 17.96 15.34
CA VAL A 646 -2.39 18.88 15.18
C VAL A 646 -2.40 19.53 13.80
N GLN A 647 -2.53 18.75 12.73
CA GLN A 647 -2.60 19.29 11.35
C GLN A 647 -3.75 20.27 11.17
N ALA A 648 -4.95 19.97 11.70
CA ALA A 648 -6.12 20.83 11.59
C ALA A 648 -5.86 22.19 12.24
N GLN A 649 -5.32 22.18 13.46
CA GLN A 649 -4.94 23.40 14.16
C GLN A 649 -3.82 24.15 13.43
N THR A 650 -2.80 23.45 12.92
CA THR A 650 -1.70 24.06 12.14
C THR A 650 -2.21 24.75 10.87
N PHE A 651 -3.08 24.10 10.09
CA PHE A 651 -3.66 24.71 8.90
C PHE A 651 -4.61 25.87 9.24
N ALA A 652 -5.35 25.77 10.36
CA ALA A 652 -6.19 26.86 10.85
C ALA A 652 -5.36 28.08 11.27
N VAL A 653 -4.27 27.88 12.02
CA VAL A 653 -3.28 28.92 12.36
C VAL A 653 -2.79 29.61 11.08
N LYS A 654 -2.35 28.84 10.09
CA LYS A 654 -1.91 29.40 8.79
C LYS A 654 -3.01 30.16 8.06
N ALA A 655 -4.27 29.72 8.15
CA ALA A 655 -5.41 30.43 7.59
C ALA A 655 -5.63 31.79 8.27
N PHE A 656 -5.64 31.83 9.60
CA PHE A 656 -5.79 33.08 10.33
C PHE A 656 -4.62 34.02 10.13
N THR A 657 -3.37 33.53 10.14
CA THR A 657 -2.18 34.35 9.90
C THR A 657 -2.23 35.02 8.52
N ASP A 658 -2.56 34.27 7.46
CA ASP A 658 -2.72 34.84 6.11
C ASP A 658 -3.82 35.91 6.09
N GLU A 659 -4.98 35.66 6.73
CA GLU A 659 -6.12 36.57 6.75
C GLU A 659 -5.86 37.85 7.57
N VAL A 660 -5.22 37.73 8.73
CA VAL A 660 -4.83 38.86 9.58
C VAL A 660 -3.87 39.78 8.83
N HIS A 661 -2.87 39.22 8.14
CA HIS A 661 -1.95 40.02 7.34
C HIS A 661 -2.68 40.77 6.23
N GLU A 662 -3.62 40.12 5.53
CA GLU A 662 -4.41 40.77 4.48
C GLU A 662 -5.30 41.89 5.03
N MET A 663 -6.00 41.64 6.15
CA MET A 663 -6.85 42.63 6.83
C MET A 663 -6.05 43.85 7.31
N ILE A 664 -4.84 43.64 7.84
CA ILE A 664 -3.93 44.72 8.22
C ILE A 664 -3.51 45.53 6.99
N ASN A 665 -3.19 44.88 5.87
CA ASN A 665 -2.82 45.55 4.62
C ASN A 665 -3.94 46.46 4.08
N ILE A 666 -5.20 46.08 4.26
CA ILE A 666 -6.37 46.88 3.86
C ILE A 666 -6.92 47.78 4.98
N LEU A 667 -6.21 47.90 6.11
CA LEU A 667 -6.56 48.73 7.28
C LEU A 667 -7.88 48.34 7.99
N ASP A 668 -8.33 47.09 7.86
CA ASP A 668 -9.46 46.54 8.63
C ASP A 668 -8.98 46.02 10.01
N LEU A 669 -8.74 46.95 10.93
CA LEU A 669 -8.26 46.63 12.28
C LEU A 669 -9.27 45.84 13.11
N LYS A 670 -10.57 45.98 12.83
CA LYS A 670 -11.62 45.28 13.57
C LYS A 670 -11.67 43.81 13.13
N GLY A 671 -11.69 43.56 11.82
CA GLY A 671 -11.61 42.20 11.27
C GLY A 671 -10.33 41.48 11.72
N ALA A 672 -9.19 42.18 11.69
CA ALA A 672 -7.90 41.62 12.14
C ALA A 672 -7.95 41.19 13.62
N ALA A 673 -8.58 41.97 14.50
CA ALA A 673 -8.75 41.60 15.90
C ALA A 673 -9.66 40.37 16.09
N GLU A 674 -10.75 40.27 15.33
CA GLU A 674 -11.66 39.11 15.36
C GLU A 674 -10.93 37.83 14.91
N MET A 675 -10.11 37.89 13.86
CA MET A 675 -9.33 36.74 13.39
C MET A 675 -8.18 36.38 14.35
N SER A 676 -7.60 37.36 15.05
CA SER A 676 -6.53 37.14 16.03
C SER A 676 -6.99 36.30 17.23
N ALA A 677 -8.24 36.47 17.69
CA ALA A 677 -8.80 35.63 18.75
C ALA A 677 -8.90 34.14 18.33
N GLY A 678 -9.25 33.89 17.07
CA GLY A 678 -9.27 32.54 16.49
C GLY A 678 -7.88 31.91 16.42
N LEU A 679 -6.89 32.70 16.00
CA LEU A 679 -5.48 32.34 15.96
C LEU A 679 -4.94 31.96 17.35
N GLU A 680 -5.16 32.80 18.35
CA GLU A 680 -4.73 32.56 19.75
C GLU A 680 -5.32 31.27 20.31
N THR A 681 -6.59 30.99 20.02
CA THR A 681 -7.27 29.75 20.44
C THR A 681 -6.61 28.51 19.84
N CYS A 682 -6.29 28.53 18.53
CA CYS A 682 -5.62 27.42 17.86
C CYS A 682 -4.19 27.22 18.37
N LEU A 683 -3.44 28.31 18.59
CA LEU A 683 -2.09 28.27 19.17
C LEU A 683 -2.10 27.71 20.59
N GLY A 684 -3.04 28.15 21.43
CA GLY A 684 -3.22 27.61 22.79
C GLY A 684 -3.50 26.11 22.77
N THR A 685 -4.31 25.66 21.81
CA THR A 685 -4.59 24.22 21.61
C THR A 685 -3.32 23.45 21.19
N LEU A 686 -2.53 23.98 20.25
CA LEU A 686 -1.26 23.37 19.84
C LEU A 686 -0.26 23.29 20.99
N CYS A 687 -0.16 24.34 21.81
CA CYS A 687 0.69 24.35 23.01
C CYS A 687 0.25 23.27 24.01
N GLY A 688 -1.04 23.17 24.29
CA GLY A 688 -1.58 22.11 25.15
C GLY A 688 -1.34 20.71 24.60
N LEU A 689 -1.51 20.53 23.28
CA LEU A 689 -1.21 19.26 22.60
C LEU A 689 0.29 18.94 22.65
N ARG A 690 1.19 19.91 22.53
CA ARG A 690 2.65 19.71 22.64
C ARG A 690 3.07 19.27 24.03
N GLU A 691 2.52 19.90 25.07
CA GLU A 691 2.78 19.52 26.47
C GLU A 691 2.28 18.09 26.78
N THR A 692 1.25 17.65 26.05
CA THR A 692 0.58 16.37 26.23
C THR A 692 1.19 15.25 25.38
N LEU A 693 1.51 15.56 24.12
CA LEU A 693 2.02 14.64 23.10
C LEU A 693 3.53 14.83 22.97
N VAL A 694 4.26 14.44 24.03
CA VAL A 694 5.73 14.50 24.15
C VAL A 694 6.46 13.79 22.96
N THR A 695 5.72 13.07 22.12
CA THR A 695 6.22 12.23 21.03
C THR A 695 6.00 12.78 19.61
N LEU A 696 5.50 14.01 19.43
CA LEU A 696 5.34 14.64 18.10
C LEU A 696 6.46 15.67 17.84
N PRO A 697 7.51 15.33 17.06
CA PRO A 697 8.66 16.21 16.81
C PRO A 697 8.31 17.48 16.02
N ASP A 698 7.23 17.47 15.23
CA ASP A 698 6.82 18.59 14.36
C ASP A 698 6.25 19.83 15.11
N LEU A 699 6.03 19.74 16.42
CA LEU A 699 5.45 20.84 17.22
C LEU A 699 6.48 21.86 17.72
N HIS A 700 7.77 21.67 17.43
CA HIS A 700 8.84 22.58 17.85
C HIS A 700 8.93 23.89 17.02
N CYS A 701 8.27 23.97 15.85
CA CYS A 701 8.37 25.12 14.95
C CYS A 701 7.49 26.33 15.28
N PHE A 702 6.68 26.26 16.34
CA PHE A 702 5.66 27.29 16.65
C PHE A 702 5.98 28.16 17.87
N THR A 703 7.23 28.16 18.35
CA THR A 703 7.72 29.08 19.40
C THR A 703 8.21 30.40 18.84
#